data_AF-A0A9E3QGH2-F1
#
_entry.id   AF-A0A9E3QGH2-F1
#
_cell.length_a   1.000
_cell.length_b   1.000
_cell.length_c   1.000
_cell.angle_alpha   90.00
_cell.angle_beta   90.00
_cell.angle_gamma   90.00
#
_symmetry.space_group_name_H-M   'P 1'
#
loop_
_entity.id
_entity.type
_entity.pdbx_description
1 polymer ?
#
loop_
_entity_poly.entity_id
_entity_poly.type
_entity_poly.pdbx_seq_one_letter_code
_entity_poly.pdbx_strand_id
1 'polypeptide(L)'
;MAKKKRQPPKKGPKGAPPPKGRKAPKASGMKLPDRRAMEAIMRAFLDELEGEPIPETPLDQAQEVAYQAFEEPNPKKRVELARKALEISPDCADAYVLLGEQAQGRKEALEYFEKAVAAGERALGPEYFREAVGDFWLLLETRPYMRARERLAHTLWTLGRREEAAGHLQEMLRLNPNDNQGVRYVLASWLLALDRDDDLARLLEQYQEDGSATWAYTRALLAFRREGDTPESRQLLKVAQRSNKHVPAYLLGEKPMPIEPPDYYGMGDENEAIIYAAGALSAWKSMPGAITWLREVLPAARPKKARPKGPKPRGPTAAVRQRLGRLPQEFDVWQADCCQLPHWVETDTGRVRPWIILVTSRTYGLILGNAMTEEPPPAERLWDVLAAAMQSPAAGDPHRPIEIQVRPDERWQALRPHLEEIGITSTETDDLDHLELVYDDLTRFLSRDEPPGLLEMPGMTPERLGSFYQAAASFYRKAPWKSLGYEEAIRVEADKYESGPWYAVVMGQSGLTLGLALYEDLDLLRRMWAGELSEEENARQTVALSITFDPEIHVSAADLAAIQRHGWEVAGPEAFPSVFRKERGMSLRPPLAWELELLEGCLRAIPEFVARYRPGDTAPHSLLVPVASGELRLTLSWVDEG
;
A
#
# COMPACT_ATOMS: atom_id res chain seq x y z
N MET A 1 -1.60 -47.44 54.35
CA MET A 1 -1.70 -48.54 53.36
C MET A 1 -1.77 -47.94 51.95
N ALA A 2 -1.03 -48.52 51.01
CA ALA A 2 -0.67 -47.96 49.71
C ALA A 2 -1.81 -47.99 48.66
N LYS A 3 -1.89 -46.96 47.80
CA LYS A 3 -2.74 -46.93 46.60
C LYS A 3 -1.95 -47.44 45.39
N LYS A 4 -2.41 -48.54 44.79
CA LYS A 4 -1.89 -49.16 43.56
C LYS A 4 -2.28 -48.36 42.30
N LYS A 5 -1.31 -48.22 41.40
CA LYS A 5 -1.39 -47.67 40.03
C LYS A 5 -2.38 -48.46 39.15
N ARG A 6 -3.18 -47.75 38.34
CA ARG A 6 -3.94 -48.32 37.20
C ARG A 6 -3.14 -48.16 35.89
N GLN A 7 -3.06 -49.24 35.13
CA GLN A 7 -2.44 -49.34 33.80
C GLN A 7 -3.34 -48.75 32.70
N PRO A 8 -2.77 -48.27 31.57
CA PRO A 8 -3.51 -47.82 30.40
C PRO A 8 -3.95 -48.99 29.50
N PRO A 9 -5.05 -48.87 28.73
CA PRO A 9 -5.48 -49.93 27.82
C PRO A 9 -4.66 -49.97 26.52
N LYS A 10 -4.65 -51.17 25.92
CA LYS A 10 -3.76 -51.69 24.86
C LYS A 10 -3.94 -51.06 23.48
N LYS A 11 -2.83 -50.96 22.73
CA LYS A 11 -2.76 -50.63 21.29
C LYS A 11 -3.34 -51.76 20.43
N GLY A 12 -4.26 -51.42 19.52
CA GLY A 12 -4.71 -52.26 18.40
C GLY A 12 -3.70 -52.27 17.23
N PRO A 13 -3.87 -53.17 16.23
CA PRO A 13 -2.85 -53.51 15.25
C PRO A 13 -2.66 -52.42 14.18
N LYS A 14 -1.41 -52.28 13.71
CA LYS A 14 -0.98 -51.33 12.68
C LYS A 14 -1.69 -51.59 11.35
N GLY A 15 -2.61 -50.69 10.97
CA GLY A 15 -3.15 -50.58 9.61
C GLY A 15 -2.12 -50.02 8.64
N ALA A 16 -2.17 -50.50 7.40
CA ALA A 16 -1.23 -50.30 6.30
C ALA A 16 -0.99 -48.81 5.91
N PRO A 17 0.10 -48.50 5.17
CA PRO A 17 0.36 -47.14 4.69
C PRO A 17 -0.75 -46.66 3.75
N PRO A 18 -1.04 -45.34 3.69
CA PRO A 18 -2.06 -44.82 2.78
C PRO A 18 -1.66 -45.13 1.33
N PRO A 19 -2.62 -45.43 0.44
CA PRO A 19 -2.31 -45.64 -0.96
C PRO A 19 -1.72 -44.34 -1.53
N LYS A 20 -0.61 -44.47 -2.26
CA LYS A 20 -0.01 -43.38 -3.03
C LYS A 20 -1.10 -42.68 -3.83
N GLY A 21 -1.26 -41.38 -3.61
CA GLY A 21 -2.30 -40.56 -4.21
C GLY A 21 -2.40 -40.82 -5.71
N ARG A 22 -3.55 -41.36 -6.13
CA ARG A 22 -3.99 -41.15 -7.50
C ARG A 22 -4.14 -39.66 -7.65
N LYS A 23 -3.30 -39.05 -8.50
CA LYS A 23 -3.50 -37.68 -8.95
C LYS A 23 -4.98 -37.56 -9.34
N ALA A 24 -5.70 -36.62 -8.74
CA ALA A 24 -6.99 -36.21 -9.25
C ALA A 24 -6.83 -35.98 -10.76
N PRO A 25 -7.74 -36.50 -11.60
CA PRO A 25 -7.69 -36.16 -13.02
C PRO A 25 -7.68 -34.64 -13.11
N LYS A 26 -6.70 -34.08 -13.83
CA LYS A 26 -6.77 -32.69 -14.26
C LYS A 26 -8.15 -32.53 -14.89
N ALA A 27 -8.99 -31.67 -14.31
CA ALA A 27 -10.23 -31.28 -14.95
C ALA A 27 -9.85 -30.84 -16.36
N SER A 28 -10.26 -31.61 -17.36
CA SER A 28 -10.18 -31.21 -18.75
C SER A 28 -10.91 -29.88 -18.84
N GLY A 29 -10.23 -28.85 -19.36
CA GLY A 29 -10.73 -27.48 -19.46
C GLY A 29 -11.94 -27.37 -20.39
N MET A 30 -13.11 -27.82 -19.95
CA MET A 30 -14.37 -27.25 -20.40
C MET A 30 -14.46 -25.88 -19.75
N LYS A 31 -14.26 -24.83 -20.55
CA LYS A 31 -14.68 -23.48 -20.16
C LYS A 31 -16.19 -23.57 -19.94
N LEU A 32 -16.63 -23.32 -18.71
CA LEU A 32 -18.05 -23.14 -18.43
C LEU A 32 -18.55 -21.98 -19.31
N PRO A 33 -19.77 -22.07 -19.87
CA PRO A 33 -20.36 -20.98 -20.63
C PRO A 33 -20.49 -19.72 -19.77
N ASP A 34 -20.53 -18.55 -20.40
CA ASP A 34 -20.73 -17.29 -19.69
C ASP A 34 -22.03 -17.38 -18.87
N ARG A 35 -21.97 -17.05 -17.58
CA ARG A 35 -23.14 -17.13 -16.69
C ARG A 35 -24.31 -16.30 -17.18
N ARG A 36 -24.06 -15.22 -17.91
CA ARG A 36 -25.08 -14.37 -18.53
C ARG A 36 -25.79 -15.10 -19.67
N ALA A 37 -25.05 -15.88 -20.46
CA ALA A 37 -25.61 -16.69 -21.55
C ALA A 37 -26.38 -17.92 -21.05
N MET A 38 -26.06 -18.42 -19.84
CA MET A 38 -26.84 -19.49 -19.21
C MET A 38 -28.28 -19.08 -18.88
N GLU A 39 -28.60 -17.78 -18.87
CA GLU A 39 -29.97 -17.28 -18.67
C GLU A 39 -30.88 -17.67 -19.83
N ALA A 40 -30.37 -17.76 -21.06
CA ALA A 40 -31.11 -18.26 -22.22
C ALA A 40 -31.61 -19.71 -22.00
N ILE A 41 -30.75 -20.55 -21.41
CA ILE A 41 -31.08 -21.95 -21.08
C ILE A 41 -32.16 -22.00 -19.99
N MET A 42 -32.05 -21.12 -18.99
CA MET A 42 -33.04 -21.02 -17.92
C MET A 42 -34.41 -20.56 -18.45
N ARG A 43 -34.42 -19.59 -19.37
CA ARG A 43 -35.62 -19.10 -20.03
C ARG A 43 -36.32 -20.21 -20.83
N ALA A 44 -35.58 -20.89 -21.71
CA ALA A 44 -36.11 -21.99 -22.50
C ALA A 44 -36.69 -23.13 -21.64
N PHE A 45 -36.09 -23.39 -20.47
CA PHE A 45 -36.60 -24.36 -19.51
C PHE A 45 -37.89 -23.91 -18.81
N LEU A 46 -38.03 -22.62 -18.50
CA LEU A 46 -39.25 -22.06 -17.92
C LEU A 46 -40.41 -22.10 -18.94
N ASP A 47 -40.15 -21.76 -20.20
CA ASP A 47 -41.13 -21.84 -21.29
C ASP A 47 -41.65 -23.29 -21.48
N GLU A 48 -40.76 -24.29 -21.36
CA GLU A 48 -41.14 -25.71 -21.44
C GLU A 48 -42.01 -26.16 -20.24
N LEU A 49 -41.81 -25.56 -19.06
CA LEU A 49 -42.60 -25.86 -17.86
C LEU A 49 -43.99 -25.19 -17.87
N GLU A 50 -44.12 -23.99 -18.45
CA GLU A 50 -45.38 -23.24 -18.47
C GLU A 50 -46.36 -23.69 -19.56
N GLY A 51 -45.88 -24.46 -20.56
CA GLY A 51 -46.73 -25.23 -21.48
C GLY A 51 -47.42 -24.43 -22.60
N GLU A 52 -47.28 -23.11 -22.63
CA GLU A 52 -47.61 -22.26 -23.79
C GLU A 52 -46.41 -21.35 -24.14
N PRO A 53 -46.00 -21.26 -25.42
CA PRO A 53 -44.90 -20.38 -25.81
C PRO A 53 -45.30 -18.92 -25.60
N ILE A 54 -44.58 -18.23 -24.72
CA ILE A 54 -44.72 -16.78 -24.53
C ILE A 54 -44.42 -16.11 -25.89
N PRO A 55 -45.29 -15.21 -26.39
CA PRO A 55 -45.04 -14.53 -27.66
C PRO A 55 -43.71 -13.76 -27.60
N GLU A 56 -42.74 -14.12 -28.45
CA GLU A 56 -41.46 -13.42 -28.55
C GLU A 56 -41.68 -11.96 -28.95
N THR A 57 -41.34 -11.04 -28.05
CA THR A 57 -41.27 -9.62 -28.37
C THR A 57 -39.99 -9.31 -29.15
N PRO A 58 -39.91 -8.17 -29.87
CA PRO A 58 -38.64 -7.72 -30.45
C PRO A 58 -37.52 -7.59 -29.40
N LEU A 59 -37.85 -7.24 -28.16
CA LEU A 59 -36.88 -7.21 -27.06
C LEU A 59 -36.34 -8.60 -26.73
N ASP A 60 -37.19 -9.63 -26.74
CA ASP A 60 -36.76 -11.01 -26.50
C ASP A 60 -35.80 -11.50 -27.58
N GLN A 61 -36.11 -11.21 -28.84
CA GLN A 61 -35.24 -11.54 -29.97
C GLN A 61 -33.90 -10.80 -29.90
N ALA A 62 -33.92 -9.53 -29.49
CA ALA A 62 -32.70 -8.76 -29.26
C ALA A 62 -31.87 -9.35 -28.12
N GLN A 63 -32.51 -9.79 -27.04
CA GLN A 63 -31.84 -10.38 -25.88
C GLN A 63 -31.18 -11.72 -26.22
N GLU A 64 -31.80 -12.57 -27.06
CA GLU A 64 -31.17 -13.79 -27.57
C GLU A 64 -29.90 -13.51 -28.38
N VAL A 65 -29.91 -12.44 -29.18
CA VAL A 65 -28.69 -11.98 -29.89
C VAL A 65 -27.64 -11.47 -28.91
N ALA A 66 -28.03 -10.79 -27.83
CA ALA A 66 -27.12 -10.37 -26.77
C ALA A 66 -26.50 -11.56 -26.02
N TYR A 67 -27.26 -12.63 -25.76
CA TYR A 67 -26.72 -13.87 -25.18
C TYR A 67 -25.68 -14.52 -26.08
N GLN A 68 -25.91 -14.58 -27.40
CA GLN A 68 -24.90 -15.03 -28.36
C GLN A 68 -23.64 -14.15 -28.33
N ALA A 69 -23.79 -12.84 -28.17
CA ALA A 69 -22.67 -11.92 -28.08
C ALA A 69 -21.83 -12.11 -26.80
N PHE A 70 -22.44 -12.51 -25.68
CA PHE A 70 -21.69 -12.83 -24.45
C PHE A 70 -20.77 -14.04 -24.62
N GLU A 71 -21.18 -15.05 -25.39
CA GLU A 71 -20.36 -16.24 -25.64
C GLU A 71 -19.32 -16.04 -26.75
N GLU A 72 -19.47 -15.00 -27.57
CA GLU A 72 -18.59 -14.75 -28.71
C GLU A 72 -17.19 -14.30 -28.24
N PRO A 73 -16.12 -15.07 -28.50
CA PRO A 73 -14.77 -14.70 -28.08
C PRO A 73 -14.16 -13.57 -28.92
N ASN A 74 -14.64 -13.33 -30.15
CA ASN A 74 -14.10 -12.29 -31.02
C ASN A 74 -14.70 -10.90 -30.68
N PRO A 75 -13.88 -9.93 -30.26
CA PRO A 75 -14.35 -8.57 -29.91
C PRO A 75 -15.15 -7.87 -31.02
N LYS A 76 -14.72 -7.99 -32.28
CA LYS A 76 -15.39 -7.32 -33.41
C LYS A 76 -16.77 -7.92 -33.66
N LYS A 77 -16.85 -9.25 -33.65
CA LYS A 77 -18.11 -9.96 -33.86
C LYS A 77 -19.08 -9.75 -32.69
N ARG A 78 -18.57 -9.63 -31.47
CA ARG A 78 -19.36 -9.23 -30.29
C ARG A 78 -20.01 -7.86 -30.49
N VAL A 79 -19.25 -6.87 -30.97
CA VAL A 79 -19.78 -5.52 -31.29
C VAL A 79 -20.82 -5.59 -32.41
N GLU A 80 -20.59 -6.37 -33.46
CA GLU A 80 -21.57 -6.57 -34.54
C GLU A 80 -22.89 -7.17 -34.03
N LEU A 81 -22.83 -8.21 -33.19
CA LEU A 81 -24.01 -8.82 -32.59
C LEU A 81 -24.74 -7.85 -31.65
N ALA A 82 -24.02 -7.10 -30.82
CA ALA A 82 -24.61 -6.08 -29.96
C ALA A 82 -25.35 -5.00 -30.78
N ARG A 83 -24.74 -4.52 -31.88
CA ARG A 83 -25.41 -3.56 -32.79
C ARG A 83 -26.64 -4.17 -33.45
N LYS A 84 -26.57 -5.43 -33.87
CA LYS A 84 -27.73 -6.16 -34.43
C LYS A 84 -28.85 -6.29 -33.41
N ALA A 85 -28.56 -6.56 -32.14
CA ALA A 85 -29.57 -6.57 -31.08
C ALA A 85 -30.27 -5.21 -30.95
N LEU A 86 -29.53 -4.10 -31.04
CA LEU A 86 -30.10 -2.75 -31.01
C LEU A 86 -30.93 -2.38 -32.26
N GLU A 87 -30.60 -2.94 -33.42
CA GLU A 87 -31.43 -2.82 -34.63
C GLU A 87 -32.79 -3.51 -34.47
N ILE A 88 -32.83 -4.62 -33.70
CA ILE A 88 -34.07 -5.36 -33.40
C ILE A 88 -34.88 -4.62 -32.32
N SER A 89 -34.21 -4.20 -31.23
CA SER A 89 -34.84 -3.42 -30.16
C SER A 89 -33.86 -2.42 -29.53
N PRO A 90 -34.17 -1.11 -29.55
CA PRO A 90 -33.36 -0.09 -28.89
C PRO A 90 -33.45 -0.16 -27.35
N ASP A 91 -34.30 -1.02 -26.80
CA ASP A 91 -34.46 -1.20 -25.35
C ASP A 91 -33.68 -2.42 -24.81
N CYS A 92 -32.84 -3.04 -25.64
CA CYS A 92 -31.94 -4.11 -25.21
C CYS A 92 -30.75 -3.55 -24.40
N ALA A 93 -30.90 -3.52 -23.07
CA ALA A 93 -29.88 -2.99 -22.15
C ALA A 93 -28.53 -3.73 -22.26
N ASP A 94 -28.55 -5.06 -22.37
CA ASP A 94 -27.32 -5.86 -22.46
C ASP A 94 -26.51 -5.58 -23.74
N ALA A 95 -27.17 -5.20 -24.83
CA ALA A 95 -26.48 -4.80 -26.06
C ALA A 95 -25.64 -3.53 -25.84
N TYR A 96 -26.17 -2.55 -25.11
CA TYR A 96 -25.39 -1.38 -24.71
C TYR A 96 -24.28 -1.75 -23.70
N VAL A 97 -24.52 -2.68 -22.77
CA VAL A 97 -23.47 -3.20 -21.88
C VAL A 97 -22.31 -3.79 -22.68
N LEU A 98 -22.61 -4.62 -23.67
CA LEU A 98 -21.60 -5.22 -24.55
C LEU A 98 -20.80 -4.16 -25.32
N LEU A 99 -21.44 -3.10 -25.80
CA LEU A 99 -20.75 -1.98 -26.46
C LEU A 99 -19.86 -1.21 -25.48
N GLY A 100 -20.34 -0.92 -24.28
CA GLY A 100 -19.55 -0.28 -23.23
C GLY A 100 -18.34 -1.11 -22.78
N GLU A 101 -18.49 -2.43 -22.70
CA GLU A 101 -17.38 -3.36 -22.41
C GLU A 101 -16.31 -3.41 -23.53
N GLN A 102 -16.61 -2.92 -24.74
CA GLN A 102 -15.69 -2.86 -25.89
C GLN A 102 -15.28 -1.43 -26.27
N ALA A 103 -15.75 -0.42 -25.53
CA ALA A 103 -15.39 0.97 -25.72
C ALA A 103 -13.88 1.16 -25.54
N GLN A 104 -13.29 2.09 -26.30
CA GLN A 104 -11.85 2.35 -26.23
C GLN A 104 -11.47 3.25 -25.06
N GLY A 105 -12.43 3.98 -24.50
CA GLY A 105 -12.22 4.88 -23.36
C GLY A 105 -13.37 4.84 -22.35
N ARG A 106 -13.09 5.26 -21.12
CA ARG A 106 -14.05 5.20 -20.00
C ARG A 106 -15.24 6.16 -20.16
N LYS A 107 -15.05 7.30 -20.84
CA LYS A 107 -16.13 8.25 -21.17
C LYS A 107 -17.08 7.68 -22.23
N GLU A 108 -16.55 7.05 -23.28
CA GLU A 108 -17.38 6.33 -24.25
C GLU A 108 -18.14 5.17 -23.57
N ALA A 109 -17.46 4.42 -22.70
CA ALA A 109 -18.09 3.37 -21.91
C ALA A 109 -19.22 3.92 -21.02
N LEU A 110 -19.00 5.07 -20.38
CA LEU A 110 -19.99 5.76 -19.57
C LEU A 110 -21.25 6.07 -20.37
N GLU A 111 -21.13 6.66 -21.56
CA GLU A 111 -22.29 6.95 -22.41
C GLU A 111 -23.09 5.69 -22.76
N TYR A 112 -22.40 4.58 -23.07
CA TYR A 112 -23.08 3.31 -23.35
C TYR A 112 -23.77 2.76 -22.11
N PHE A 113 -23.15 2.81 -20.93
CA PHE A 113 -23.78 2.31 -19.70
C PHE A 113 -24.94 3.21 -19.22
N GLU A 114 -24.87 4.53 -19.42
CA GLU A 114 -26.02 5.43 -19.20
C GLU A 114 -27.18 5.06 -20.15
N LYS A 115 -26.90 4.82 -21.44
CA LYS A 115 -27.89 4.33 -22.41
C LYS A 115 -28.44 2.95 -22.02
N ALA A 116 -27.61 2.05 -21.50
CA ALA A 116 -28.00 0.73 -21.05
C ALA A 116 -29.01 0.78 -19.89
N VAL A 117 -28.73 1.62 -18.88
CA VAL A 117 -29.64 1.83 -17.75
C VAL A 117 -30.96 2.43 -18.24
N ALA A 118 -30.90 3.47 -19.07
CA ALA A 118 -32.11 4.09 -19.62
C ALA A 118 -32.94 3.12 -20.50
N ALA A 119 -32.29 2.24 -21.25
CA ALA A 119 -32.95 1.18 -22.02
C ALA A 119 -33.66 0.17 -21.10
N GLY A 120 -33.00 -0.27 -20.03
CA GLY A 120 -33.59 -1.16 -19.03
C GLY A 120 -34.79 -0.52 -18.31
N GLU A 121 -34.74 0.76 -17.99
CA GLU A 121 -35.87 1.48 -17.36
C GLU A 121 -37.09 1.55 -18.27
N ARG A 122 -36.87 1.79 -19.58
CA ARG A 122 -37.96 1.77 -20.58
C ARG A 122 -38.52 0.37 -20.79
N ALA A 123 -37.66 -0.65 -20.84
CA ALA A 123 -38.05 -2.04 -21.02
C ALA A 123 -38.91 -2.57 -19.86
N LEU A 124 -38.55 -2.21 -18.62
CA LEU A 124 -39.25 -2.66 -17.42
C LEU A 124 -40.51 -1.84 -17.11
N GLY A 125 -40.47 -0.52 -17.35
CA GLY A 125 -41.55 0.38 -16.95
C GLY A 125 -41.66 0.57 -15.42
N PRO A 126 -42.43 1.59 -14.97
CA PRO A 126 -42.48 1.99 -13.57
C PRO A 126 -43.16 0.97 -12.64
N GLU A 127 -43.95 0.04 -13.16
CA GLU A 127 -44.62 -1.03 -12.40
C GLU A 127 -43.60 -1.99 -11.76
N TYR A 128 -42.60 -2.45 -12.52
CA TYR A 128 -41.56 -3.35 -12.01
C TYR A 128 -40.79 -2.72 -10.83
N PHE A 129 -40.49 -1.43 -10.91
CA PHE A 129 -39.79 -0.71 -9.83
C PHE A 129 -40.62 -0.50 -8.56
N ARG A 130 -41.93 -0.76 -8.62
CA ARG A 130 -42.84 -0.72 -7.47
C ARG A 130 -43.13 -2.11 -6.92
N GLU A 131 -43.40 -3.07 -7.79
CA GLU A 131 -43.95 -4.38 -7.42
C GLU A 131 -42.87 -5.45 -7.24
N ALA A 132 -41.76 -5.38 -7.98
CA ALA A 132 -40.72 -6.41 -7.96
C ALA A 132 -39.55 -6.12 -7.01
N VAL A 133 -39.60 -5.01 -6.24
CA VAL A 133 -38.54 -4.63 -5.30
C VAL A 133 -38.32 -5.74 -4.29
N GLY A 134 -37.08 -6.22 -4.17
CA GLY A 134 -36.74 -7.40 -3.38
C GLY A 134 -36.38 -8.61 -4.23
N ASP A 135 -37.00 -8.72 -5.41
CA ASP A 135 -37.00 -9.91 -6.26
C ASP A 135 -36.33 -9.70 -7.62
N PHE A 136 -35.68 -8.54 -7.85
CA PHE A 136 -35.05 -8.18 -9.14
C PHE A 136 -34.03 -9.18 -9.68
N TRP A 137 -33.52 -10.11 -8.87
CA TRP A 137 -32.63 -11.17 -9.38
C TRP A 137 -33.36 -12.47 -9.72
N LEU A 138 -34.52 -12.69 -9.11
CA LEU A 138 -35.34 -13.86 -9.36
C LEU A 138 -36.07 -13.77 -10.71
N LEU A 139 -36.38 -12.54 -11.15
CA LEU A 139 -36.94 -12.24 -12.47
C LEU A 139 -35.82 -12.11 -13.51
N LEU A 140 -35.95 -12.78 -14.65
CA LEU A 140 -34.93 -12.75 -15.71
C LEU A 140 -34.91 -11.40 -16.43
N GLU A 141 -36.09 -10.78 -16.56
CA GLU A 141 -36.37 -9.54 -17.27
C GLU A 141 -35.63 -8.34 -16.67
N THR A 142 -35.40 -8.36 -15.35
CA THR A 142 -34.75 -7.28 -14.60
C THR A 142 -33.23 -7.41 -14.56
N ARG A 143 -32.66 -8.57 -14.95
CA ARG A 143 -31.20 -8.79 -14.86
C ARG A 143 -30.37 -7.94 -15.84
N PRO A 144 -30.79 -7.69 -17.09
CA PRO A 144 -30.10 -6.75 -17.98
C PRO A 144 -29.97 -5.35 -17.35
N TYR A 145 -31.03 -4.87 -16.69
CA TYR A 145 -31.00 -3.59 -15.96
C TYR A 145 -30.00 -3.61 -14.79
N MET A 146 -30.01 -4.67 -13.98
CA MET A 146 -29.10 -4.80 -12.84
C MET A 146 -27.63 -4.87 -13.29
N ARG A 147 -27.33 -5.57 -14.38
CA ARG A 147 -26.00 -5.58 -15.01
C ARG A 147 -25.59 -4.20 -15.53
N ALA A 148 -26.49 -3.52 -16.24
CA ALA A 148 -26.25 -2.17 -16.76
C ALA A 148 -25.93 -1.18 -15.63
N ARG A 149 -26.70 -1.23 -14.54
CA ARG A 149 -26.49 -0.36 -13.37
C ARG A 149 -25.19 -0.66 -12.65
N GLU A 150 -24.79 -1.93 -12.52
CA GLU A 150 -23.49 -2.31 -11.96
C GLU A 150 -22.34 -1.73 -12.80
N ARG A 151 -22.38 -1.92 -14.12
CA ARG A 151 -21.37 -1.39 -15.04
C ARG A 151 -21.28 0.14 -14.98
N LEU A 152 -22.43 0.82 -14.95
CA LEU A 152 -22.48 2.27 -14.77
C LEU A 152 -21.82 2.69 -13.46
N ALA A 153 -22.17 2.06 -12.34
CA ALA A 153 -21.61 2.37 -11.02
C ALA A 153 -20.07 2.24 -11.01
N HIS A 154 -19.52 1.15 -11.54
CA HIS A 154 -18.08 0.94 -11.60
C HIS A 154 -17.39 1.99 -12.48
N THR A 155 -17.95 2.31 -13.65
CA THR A 155 -17.38 3.34 -14.54
C THR A 155 -17.38 4.71 -13.87
N LEU A 156 -18.50 5.11 -13.25
CA LEU A 156 -18.62 6.35 -12.48
C LEU A 156 -17.59 6.43 -11.36
N TRP A 157 -17.36 5.34 -10.63
CA TRP A 157 -16.33 5.27 -9.58
C TRP A 157 -14.94 5.59 -10.14
N THR A 158 -14.58 4.96 -11.25
CA THR A 158 -13.25 5.16 -11.87
C THR A 158 -13.05 6.54 -12.49
N LEU A 159 -14.15 7.19 -12.89
CA LEU A 159 -14.18 8.58 -13.38
C LEU A 159 -14.25 9.61 -12.23
N GLY A 160 -14.19 9.19 -10.96
CA GLY A 160 -14.22 10.09 -9.81
C GLY A 160 -15.62 10.57 -9.41
N ARG A 161 -16.70 10.18 -10.11
CA ARG A 161 -18.11 10.41 -9.73
C ARG A 161 -18.54 9.44 -8.61
N ARG A 162 -17.77 9.40 -7.52
CA ARG A 162 -17.78 8.35 -6.50
C ARG A 162 -19.07 8.30 -5.64
N GLU A 163 -19.63 9.46 -5.28
CA GLU A 163 -20.90 9.52 -4.54
C GLU A 163 -22.07 8.97 -5.37
N GLU A 164 -22.13 9.32 -6.65
CA GLU A 164 -23.14 8.82 -7.58
C GLU A 164 -23.00 7.31 -7.81
N ALA A 165 -21.76 6.85 -7.99
CA ALA A 165 -21.45 5.42 -8.08
C ALA A 165 -21.95 4.63 -6.86
N ALA A 166 -21.69 5.13 -5.65
CA ALA A 166 -22.17 4.50 -4.41
C ALA A 166 -23.71 4.47 -4.35
N GLY A 167 -24.38 5.54 -4.79
CA GLY A 167 -25.84 5.61 -4.88
C GLY A 167 -26.44 4.53 -5.78
N HIS A 168 -25.79 4.21 -6.91
CA HIS A 168 -26.23 3.12 -7.78
C HIS A 168 -26.16 1.75 -7.09
N LEU A 169 -25.10 1.45 -6.34
CA LEU A 169 -25.01 0.17 -5.62
C LEU A 169 -25.99 0.10 -4.43
N GLN A 170 -26.23 1.22 -3.74
CA GLN A 170 -27.26 1.30 -2.70
C GLN A 170 -28.65 0.96 -3.27
N GLU A 171 -28.97 1.52 -4.44
CA GLU A 171 -30.22 1.23 -5.11
C GLU A 171 -30.29 -0.23 -5.60
N MET A 172 -29.18 -0.79 -6.09
CA MET A 172 -29.14 -2.23 -6.42
C MET A 172 -29.43 -3.11 -5.21
N LEU A 173 -28.93 -2.77 -4.01
CA LEU A 173 -29.25 -3.51 -2.78
C LEU A 173 -30.70 -3.30 -2.32
N ARG A 174 -31.31 -2.15 -2.61
CA ARG A 174 -32.75 -1.94 -2.37
C ARG A 174 -33.58 -2.86 -3.28
N LEU A 175 -33.21 -2.95 -4.55
CA LEU A 175 -33.89 -3.76 -5.56
C LEU A 175 -33.66 -5.27 -5.36
N ASN A 176 -32.45 -5.65 -4.92
CA ASN A 176 -32.06 -7.02 -4.61
C ASN A 176 -31.32 -7.09 -3.25
N PRO A 177 -32.05 -7.16 -2.13
CA PRO A 177 -31.46 -7.29 -0.79
C PRO A 177 -30.71 -8.59 -0.56
N ASN A 178 -31.00 -9.65 -1.32
CA ASN A 178 -30.26 -10.91 -1.24
C ASN A 178 -28.86 -10.82 -1.87
N ASP A 179 -28.59 -9.73 -2.59
CA ASP A 179 -27.28 -9.37 -3.15
C ASP A 179 -26.58 -10.54 -3.87
N ASN A 180 -27.27 -11.10 -4.86
CA ASN A 180 -26.76 -12.20 -5.67
C ASN A 180 -25.53 -11.82 -6.51
N GLN A 181 -25.35 -10.52 -6.81
CA GLN A 181 -24.19 -9.99 -7.52
C GLN A 181 -23.00 -9.70 -6.60
N GLY A 182 -23.20 -9.66 -5.27
CA GLY A 182 -22.13 -9.38 -4.31
C GLY A 182 -21.74 -7.91 -4.25
N VAL A 183 -22.62 -6.99 -4.66
CA VAL A 183 -22.32 -5.54 -4.68
C VAL A 183 -22.13 -4.96 -3.27
N ARG A 184 -22.59 -5.65 -2.21
CA ARG A 184 -22.39 -5.21 -0.83
C ARG A 184 -20.92 -5.09 -0.45
N TYR A 185 -20.04 -5.94 -1.00
CA TYR A 185 -18.61 -5.92 -0.69
C TYR A 185 -17.92 -4.71 -1.34
N VAL A 186 -18.32 -4.40 -2.58
CA VAL A 186 -17.85 -3.22 -3.31
C VAL A 186 -18.34 -1.95 -2.60
N LEU A 187 -19.64 -1.89 -2.28
CA LEU A 187 -20.23 -0.76 -1.58
C LEU A 187 -19.59 -0.53 -0.21
N ALA A 188 -19.31 -1.58 0.57
CA ALA A 188 -18.63 -1.42 1.86
C ALA A 188 -17.25 -0.75 1.71
N SER A 189 -16.47 -1.17 0.71
CA SER A 189 -15.16 -0.58 0.40
C SER A 189 -15.29 0.87 -0.07
N TRP A 190 -16.31 1.18 -0.87
CA TRP A 190 -16.57 2.52 -1.39
C TRP A 190 -17.04 3.49 -0.30
N LEU A 191 -17.94 3.06 0.59
CA LEU A 191 -18.39 3.85 1.72
C LEU A 191 -17.25 4.13 2.71
N LEU A 192 -16.33 3.18 2.90
CA LEU A 192 -15.09 3.40 3.63
C LEU A 192 -14.26 4.52 2.99
N ALA A 193 -14.03 4.46 1.67
CA ALA A 193 -13.21 5.43 0.96
C ALA A 193 -13.85 6.83 0.86
N LEU A 194 -15.18 6.90 0.90
CA LEU A 194 -15.97 8.14 0.94
C LEU A 194 -16.18 8.70 2.36
N ASP A 195 -15.66 8.03 3.39
CA ASP A 195 -15.88 8.39 4.81
C ASP A 195 -17.38 8.48 5.20
N ARG A 196 -18.24 7.68 4.52
CA ARG A 196 -19.69 7.59 4.76
C ARG A 196 -20.01 6.60 5.89
N ASP A 197 -19.52 6.91 7.08
CA ASP A 197 -19.52 6.01 8.23
C ASP A 197 -20.92 5.52 8.65
N ASP A 198 -21.93 6.39 8.60
CA ASP A 198 -23.30 6.03 9.00
C ASP A 198 -23.97 5.07 8.01
N ASP A 199 -23.74 5.29 6.73
CA ASP A 199 -24.21 4.39 5.67
C ASP A 199 -23.50 3.04 5.77
N LEU A 200 -22.19 3.06 6.03
CA LEU A 200 -21.41 1.84 6.20
C LEU A 200 -21.90 1.05 7.41
N ALA A 201 -22.15 1.73 8.54
CA ALA A 201 -22.70 1.08 9.73
C ALA A 201 -24.05 0.41 9.44
N ARG A 202 -24.96 1.09 8.72
CA ARG A 202 -26.26 0.52 8.32
C ARG A 202 -26.08 -0.70 7.41
N LEU A 203 -25.16 -0.64 6.44
CA LEU A 203 -24.86 -1.75 5.55
C LEU A 203 -24.32 -2.97 6.33
N LEU A 204 -23.36 -2.74 7.24
CA LEU A 204 -22.76 -3.80 8.06
C LEU A 204 -23.79 -4.47 8.99
N GLU A 205 -24.75 -3.71 9.50
CA GLU A 205 -25.87 -4.22 10.31
C GLU A 205 -26.85 -5.04 9.46
N GLN A 206 -27.21 -4.56 8.27
CA GLN A 206 -28.12 -5.25 7.35
C GLN A 206 -27.64 -6.68 7.02
N TYR A 207 -26.32 -6.87 6.88
CA TYR A 207 -25.71 -8.19 6.64
C TYR A 207 -24.84 -8.64 7.82
N GLN A 208 -25.33 -8.50 9.05
CA GLN A 208 -24.52 -8.79 10.24
C GLN A 208 -23.99 -10.23 10.32
N GLU A 209 -24.65 -11.19 9.66
CA GLU A 209 -24.27 -12.61 9.62
C GLU A 209 -23.12 -12.91 8.64
N ASP A 210 -22.67 -11.92 7.84
CA ASP A 210 -21.58 -12.11 6.89
C ASP A 210 -20.24 -12.25 7.63
N GLY A 211 -19.65 -13.45 7.53
CA GLY A 211 -18.40 -13.83 8.20
C GLY A 211 -17.13 -13.60 7.37
N SER A 212 -17.21 -12.92 6.23
CA SER A 212 -16.06 -12.69 5.35
C SER A 212 -14.99 -11.80 6.00
N ALA A 213 -13.77 -11.86 5.47
CA ALA A 213 -12.70 -10.94 5.85
C ALA A 213 -13.11 -9.48 5.61
N THR A 214 -13.78 -9.21 4.49
CA THR A 214 -14.29 -7.88 4.12
C THR A 214 -15.15 -7.30 5.24
N TRP A 215 -16.11 -8.09 5.74
CA TRP A 215 -17.02 -7.62 6.78
C TRP A 215 -16.30 -7.40 8.12
N ALA A 216 -15.48 -8.37 8.54
CA ALA A 216 -14.82 -8.32 9.84
C ALA A 216 -13.79 -7.17 9.92
N TYR A 217 -12.94 -7.00 8.91
CA TYR A 217 -11.95 -5.93 8.90
C TYR A 217 -12.56 -4.55 8.67
N THR A 218 -13.63 -4.44 7.87
CA THR A 218 -14.33 -3.17 7.66
C THR A 218 -15.01 -2.70 8.94
N ARG A 219 -15.64 -3.60 9.72
CA ARG A 219 -16.17 -3.28 11.06
C ARG A 219 -15.07 -2.78 12.01
N ALA A 220 -13.93 -3.47 12.03
CA ALA A 220 -12.80 -3.08 12.89
C ALA A 220 -12.28 -1.68 12.53
N LEU A 221 -12.11 -1.41 11.23
CA LEU A 221 -11.66 -0.11 10.74
C LEU A 221 -12.67 1.01 11.03
N LEU A 222 -13.97 0.76 10.85
CA LEU A 222 -15.03 1.73 11.16
C LEU A 222 -15.08 2.05 12.67
N ALA A 223 -14.95 1.03 13.52
CA ALA A 223 -14.89 1.25 14.97
C ALA A 223 -13.67 2.10 15.36
N PHE A 224 -12.50 1.80 14.78
CA PHE A 224 -11.29 2.60 14.98
C PHE A 224 -11.46 4.05 14.47
N ARG A 225 -12.09 4.25 13.32
CA ARG A 225 -12.35 5.59 12.78
C ARG A 225 -13.23 6.43 13.72
N ARG A 226 -14.27 5.83 14.29
CA ARG A 226 -15.27 6.52 15.13
C ARG A 226 -14.79 6.77 16.56
N GLU A 227 -14.12 5.78 17.15
CA GLU A 227 -13.82 5.76 18.59
C GLU A 227 -12.31 5.79 18.88
N GLY A 228 -11.47 5.63 17.85
CA GLY A 228 -10.04 5.49 17.98
C GLY A 228 -9.62 4.10 18.48
N ASP A 229 -8.48 4.07 19.14
CA ASP A 229 -7.90 2.86 19.69
C ASP A 229 -8.51 2.51 21.05
N THR A 230 -9.59 1.73 21.03
CA THR A 230 -10.37 1.31 22.20
C THR A 230 -10.28 -0.20 22.41
N PRO A 231 -10.57 -0.72 23.63
CA PRO A 231 -10.70 -2.16 23.85
C PRO A 231 -11.64 -2.85 22.86
N GLU A 232 -12.72 -2.17 22.48
CA GLU A 232 -13.74 -2.61 21.53
C GLU A 232 -13.17 -2.70 20.11
N SER A 233 -12.53 -1.63 19.60
CA SER A 233 -11.94 -1.64 18.25
C SER A 233 -10.80 -2.66 18.14
N ARG A 234 -9.97 -2.78 19.19
CA ARG A 234 -8.93 -3.83 19.28
C ARG A 234 -9.51 -5.24 19.28
N GLN A 235 -10.65 -5.45 19.94
CA GLN A 235 -11.30 -6.75 19.97
C GLN A 235 -11.89 -7.12 18.61
N LEU A 236 -12.53 -6.17 17.92
CA LEU A 236 -13.01 -6.34 16.55
C LEU A 236 -11.86 -6.67 15.60
N LEU A 237 -10.72 -5.98 15.72
CA LEU A 237 -9.53 -6.26 14.90
C LEU A 237 -8.98 -7.68 15.14
N LYS A 238 -8.99 -8.16 16.39
CA LYS A 238 -8.60 -9.55 16.71
C LYS A 238 -9.58 -10.58 16.14
N VAL A 239 -10.88 -10.27 16.08
CA VAL A 239 -11.88 -11.12 15.41
C VAL A 239 -11.61 -11.17 13.92
N ALA A 240 -11.33 -10.02 13.29
CA ALA A 240 -10.96 -9.92 11.89
C ALA A 240 -9.68 -10.71 11.55
N GLN A 241 -8.64 -10.64 12.38
CA GLN A 241 -7.45 -11.47 12.21
C GLN A 241 -7.73 -12.97 12.25
N ARG A 242 -8.70 -13.40 13.04
CA ARG A 242 -9.08 -14.82 13.15
C ARG A 242 -9.90 -15.28 11.94
N SER A 243 -10.72 -14.41 11.35
CA SER A 243 -11.43 -14.76 10.11
C SER A 243 -10.46 -14.90 8.95
N ASN A 244 -9.49 -13.98 8.84
CA ASN A 244 -8.44 -14.10 7.82
C ASN A 244 -7.09 -13.52 8.28
N LYS A 245 -6.16 -14.42 8.60
CA LYS A 245 -4.80 -14.06 9.09
C LYS A 245 -3.88 -13.45 8.04
N HIS A 246 -4.22 -13.52 6.75
CA HIS A 246 -3.36 -13.09 5.65
C HIS A 246 -3.48 -11.59 5.36
N VAL A 247 -4.64 -10.99 5.65
CA VAL A 247 -4.94 -9.57 5.41
C VAL A 247 -3.89 -8.59 5.96
N PRO A 248 -3.40 -8.71 7.22
CA PRO A 248 -2.50 -7.72 7.78
C PRO A 248 -1.20 -7.60 6.99
N ALA A 249 -0.68 -8.70 6.43
CA ALA A 249 0.57 -8.68 5.67
C ALA A 249 0.48 -7.82 4.39
N TYR A 250 -0.69 -7.80 3.74
CA TYR A 250 -0.93 -6.95 2.57
C TYR A 250 -1.19 -5.49 2.96
N LEU A 251 -1.97 -5.25 4.01
CA LEU A 251 -2.24 -3.88 4.49
C LEU A 251 -0.99 -3.18 5.02
N LEU A 252 -0.09 -3.92 5.70
CA LEU A 252 1.18 -3.41 6.23
C LEU A 252 2.28 -3.30 5.17
N GLY A 253 2.05 -3.79 3.94
CA GLY A 253 3.05 -3.80 2.87
C GLY A 253 4.16 -4.84 3.05
N GLU A 254 4.02 -5.81 3.96
CA GLU A 254 4.97 -6.91 4.15
C GLU A 254 4.95 -7.90 2.97
N LYS A 255 3.82 -7.97 2.26
CA LYS A 255 3.66 -8.71 1.00
C LYS A 255 3.25 -7.75 -0.12
N PRO A 256 3.87 -7.87 -1.31
CA PRO A 256 3.43 -7.09 -2.46
C PRO A 256 2.05 -7.55 -2.93
N MET A 257 1.24 -6.59 -3.39
CA MET A 257 -0.03 -6.90 -4.06
C MET A 257 0.25 -7.55 -5.41
N PRO A 258 -0.46 -8.63 -5.78
CA PRO A 258 -0.34 -9.20 -7.12
C PRO A 258 -0.88 -8.22 -8.17
N ILE A 259 -0.30 -8.28 -9.36
CA ILE A 259 -0.71 -7.46 -10.51
C ILE A 259 -2.07 -7.94 -11.02
N GLU A 260 -2.26 -9.25 -11.10
CA GLU A 260 -3.50 -9.87 -11.57
C GLU A 260 -4.42 -10.23 -10.38
N PRO A 261 -5.74 -10.05 -10.53
CA PRO A 261 -6.69 -10.49 -9.52
C PRO A 261 -6.70 -12.02 -9.41
N PRO A 262 -6.98 -12.60 -8.23
CA PRO A 262 -7.06 -14.05 -8.07
C PRO A 262 -8.14 -14.70 -8.94
N ASP A 263 -7.84 -15.87 -9.50
CA ASP A 263 -8.77 -16.66 -10.34
C ASP A 263 -10.01 -17.18 -9.59
N TYR A 264 -9.93 -17.29 -8.26
CA TYR A 264 -11.01 -17.79 -7.43
C TYR A 264 -10.98 -17.18 -6.03
N TYR A 265 -12.15 -17.14 -5.41
CA TYR A 265 -12.35 -16.75 -4.03
C TYR A 265 -12.44 -17.98 -3.11
N GLY A 266 -11.81 -17.91 -1.94
CA GLY A 266 -11.98 -18.89 -0.87
C GLY A 266 -12.05 -18.22 0.49
N MET A 267 -13.12 -18.50 1.25
CA MET A 267 -13.31 -17.90 2.57
C MET A 267 -12.18 -18.31 3.54
N GLY A 268 -11.53 -17.32 4.16
CA GLY A 268 -10.41 -17.46 5.09
C GLY A 268 -9.04 -17.71 4.45
N ASP A 269 -8.96 -17.79 3.13
CA ASP A 269 -7.71 -18.05 2.41
C ASP A 269 -6.95 -16.76 2.01
N GLU A 270 -5.81 -16.92 1.35
CA GLU A 270 -4.99 -15.79 0.92
C GLU A 270 -5.62 -14.98 -0.23
N ASN A 271 -6.43 -15.60 -1.09
CA ASN A 271 -7.11 -14.90 -2.19
C ASN A 271 -8.18 -13.94 -1.66
N GLU A 272 -8.94 -14.34 -0.63
CA GLU A 272 -9.86 -13.42 0.06
C GLU A 272 -9.11 -12.21 0.64
N ALA A 273 -7.91 -12.42 1.20
CA ALA A 273 -7.11 -11.33 1.75
C ALA A 273 -6.65 -10.35 0.67
N ILE A 274 -6.25 -10.84 -0.50
CA ILE A 274 -5.87 -10.04 -1.66
C ILE A 274 -7.08 -9.22 -2.16
N ILE A 275 -8.25 -9.85 -2.30
CA ILE A 275 -9.48 -9.19 -2.76
C ILE A 275 -9.86 -8.06 -1.80
N TYR A 276 -9.83 -8.31 -0.49
CA TYR A 276 -10.12 -7.27 0.50
C TYR A 276 -9.08 -6.15 0.48
N ALA A 277 -7.78 -6.48 0.47
CA ALA A 277 -6.71 -5.49 0.44
C ALA A 277 -6.81 -4.60 -0.81
N ALA A 278 -7.09 -5.17 -1.98
CA ALA A 278 -7.24 -4.41 -3.23
C ALA A 278 -8.33 -3.33 -3.15
N GLY A 279 -9.45 -3.60 -2.46
CA GLY A 279 -10.54 -2.64 -2.28
C GLY A 279 -10.34 -1.66 -1.11
N ALA A 280 -9.74 -2.11 -0.01
CA ALA A 280 -9.72 -1.36 1.24
C ALA A 280 -8.38 -0.66 1.54
N LEU A 281 -7.28 -1.00 0.86
CA LEU A 281 -5.93 -0.48 1.19
C LEU A 281 -5.88 1.06 1.20
N SER A 282 -6.50 1.71 0.22
CA SER A 282 -6.58 3.18 0.17
C SER A 282 -7.28 3.77 1.39
N ALA A 283 -8.35 3.13 1.88
CA ALA A 283 -9.06 3.57 3.08
C ALA A 283 -8.20 3.40 4.34
N TRP A 284 -7.46 2.29 4.45
CA TRP A 284 -6.53 2.07 5.57
C TRP A 284 -5.38 3.07 5.58
N LYS A 285 -4.73 3.33 4.43
CA LYS A 285 -3.62 4.27 4.37
C LYS A 285 -4.04 5.73 4.53
N SER A 286 -5.20 6.09 4.00
CA SER A 286 -5.71 7.45 4.14
C SER A 286 -6.26 7.76 5.53
N MET A 287 -6.47 6.76 6.37
CA MET A 287 -6.91 6.95 7.75
C MET A 287 -5.71 7.15 8.67
N PRO A 288 -5.54 8.34 9.27
CA PRO A 288 -4.40 8.63 10.14
C PRO A 288 -4.30 7.62 11.27
N GLY A 289 -3.11 7.02 11.43
CA GLY A 289 -2.81 6.07 12.51
C GLY A 289 -3.38 4.66 12.33
N ALA A 290 -4.21 4.36 11.33
CA ALA A 290 -4.82 3.04 11.19
C ALA A 290 -3.81 1.92 10.89
N ILE A 291 -2.81 2.19 10.03
CA ILE A 291 -1.71 1.24 9.74
C ILE A 291 -0.84 1.02 10.98
N THR A 292 -0.52 2.09 11.72
CA THR A 292 0.25 2.00 12.97
C THR A 292 -0.52 1.20 14.02
N TRP A 293 -1.80 1.49 14.20
CA TRP A 293 -2.70 0.75 15.09
C TRP A 293 -2.77 -0.74 14.72
N LEU A 294 -2.93 -1.05 13.43
CA LEU A 294 -2.90 -2.43 12.92
C LEU A 294 -1.60 -3.14 13.33
N ARG A 295 -0.45 -2.48 13.15
CA ARG A 295 0.88 -3.01 13.49
C ARG A 295 1.06 -3.24 15.00
N GLU A 296 0.56 -2.32 15.83
CA GLU A 296 0.69 -2.40 17.29
C GLU A 296 -0.23 -3.45 17.93
N VAL A 297 -1.47 -3.57 17.42
CA VAL A 297 -2.46 -4.49 17.98
C VAL A 297 -2.25 -5.92 17.49
N LEU A 298 -1.89 -6.06 16.21
CA LEU A 298 -1.58 -7.33 15.57
C LEU A 298 -0.09 -7.36 15.24
N PRO A 299 0.81 -7.43 16.25
CA PRO A 299 2.23 -7.56 15.96
C PRO A 299 2.40 -8.74 15.03
N ALA A 300 3.15 -8.53 13.94
CA ALA A 300 3.43 -9.54 12.94
C ALA A 300 3.71 -10.87 13.66
N ALA A 301 3.20 -11.98 13.12
CA ALA A 301 3.66 -13.29 13.52
C ALA A 301 5.16 -13.28 13.27
N ARG A 302 5.94 -12.95 14.32
CA ARG A 302 7.36 -12.59 14.22
C ARG A 302 7.95 -13.54 13.19
N PRO A 303 8.47 -13.08 12.04
CA PRO A 303 9.22 -13.98 11.16
C PRO A 303 10.16 -14.69 12.10
N LYS A 304 10.03 -16.04 12.22
CA LYS A 304 10.67 -16.85 13.27
C LYS A 304 12.01 -16.22 13.51
N LYS A 305 12.18 -15.48 14.64
CA LYS A 305 13.30 -14.53 14.83
C LYS A 305 14.47 -15.16 14.12
N ALA A 306 14.94 -14.59 13.00
CA ALA A 306 16.15 -15.09 12.40
C ALA A 306 17.10 -15.13 13.58
N ARG A 307 17.44 -16.34 14.05
CA ARG A 307 18.21 -16.47 15.28
C ARG A 307 19.41 -15.59 15.02
N PRO A 308 19.75 -14.62 15.90
CA PRO A 308 20.92 -13.81 15.67
C PRO A 308 22.02 -14.78 15.27
N LYS A 309 22.60 -14.61 14.08
CA LYS A 309 23.64 -15.51 13.54
C LYS A 309 24.96 -15.34 14.33
N GLY A 310 24.84 -15.15 15.65
CA GLY A 310 25.91 -14.99 16.60
C GLY A 310 25.57 -15.68 17.93
N PRO A 311 26.59 -16.09 18.70
CA PRO A 311 26.39 -16.65 20.02
C PRO A 311 25.64 -15.66 20.93
N LYS A 312 24.75 -16.17 21.80
CA LYS A 312 24.12 -15.35 22.85
C LYS A 312 25.20 -14.58 23.63
N PRO A 313 24.97 -13.29 23.95
CA PRO A 313 25.91 -12.52 24.74
C PRO A 313 26.20 -13.24 26.06
N ARG A 314 27.48 -13.43 26.38
CA ARG A 314 27.91 -14.10 27.62
C ARG A 314 28.19 -13.06 28.71
N GLY A 315 28.70 -11.91 28.32
CA GLY A 315 29.03 -10.83 29.24
C GLY A 315 30.22 -11.17 30.14
N PRO A 316 30.44 -10.35 31.19
CA PRO A 316 31.58 -10.47 32.09
C PRO A 316 31.41 -11.67 33.03
N THR A 317 31.69 -12.87 32.54
CA THR A 317 31.78 -14.07 33.39
C THR A 317 33.15 -14.14 34.07
N ALA A 318 33.22 -14.72 35.28
CA ALA A 318 34.46 -14.85 36.04
C ALA A 318 35.56 -15.60 35.25
N ALA A 319 35.18 -16.63 34.47
CA ALA A 319 36.11 -17.38 33.64
C ALA A 319 36.70 -16.55 32.49
N VAL A 320 35.90 -15.64 31.90
CA VAL A 320 36.40 -14.72 30.86
C VAL A 320 37.31 -13.67 31.50
N ARG A 321 36.91 -13.05 32.62
CA ARG A 321 37.77 -12.07 33.32
C ARG A 321 39.12 -12.65 33.74
N GLN A 322 39.12 -13.86 34.30
CA GLN A 322 40.36 -14.55 34.67
C GLN A 322 41.27 -14.81 33.46
N ARG A 323 40.69 -15.10 32.29
CA ARG A 323 41.46 -15.30 31.05
C ARG A 323 42.03 -13.99 30.53
N LEU A 324 41.22 -12.92 30.51
CA LEU A 324 41.64 -11.59 30.10
C LEU A 324 42.75 -11.06 31.00
N GLY A 325 42.64 -11.24 32.32
CA GLY A 325 43.67 -10.82 33.28
C GLY A 325 45.04 -11.49 33.10
N ARG A 326 45.13 -12.61 32.34
CA ARG A 326 46.40 -13.26 32.01
C ARG A 326 47.07 -12.71 30.74
N LEU A 327 46.35 -11.92 29.95
CA LEU A 327 46.92 -11.28 28.77
C LEU A 327 47.96 -10.22 29.20
N PRO A 328 49.00 -9.99 28.38
CA PRO A 328 49.92 -8.89 28.60
C PRO A 328 49.15 -7.58 28.64
N GLN A 329 49.62 -6.65 29.48
CA GLN A 329 49.08 -5.30 29.52
C GLN A 329 50.07 -4.36 28.87
N GLU A 330 49.58 -3.58 27.91
CA GLU A 330 50.40 -2.66 27.12
C GLU A 330 49.93 -1.23 27.32
N PHE A 331 50.86 -0.28 27.11
CA PHE A 331 50.55 1.15 27.16
C PHE A 331 49.77 1.57 25.90
N ASP A 332 48.52 1.14 25.83
CA ASP A 332 47.57 1.44 24.78
C ASP A 332 46.32 2.08 25.40
N VAL A 333 45.78 3.08 24.71
CA VAL A 333 44.52 3.74 25.05
C VAL A 333 43.51 3.34 23.98
N TRP A 334 42.49 2.59 24.38
CA TRP A 334 41.43 2.18 23.46
C TRP A 334 40.26 3.15 23.55
N GLN A 335 39.54 3.31 22.44
CA GLN A 335 38.23 3.94 22.40
C GLN A 335 37.19 2.90 22.03
N ALA A 336 36.08 2.88 22.75
CA ALA A 336 34.99 1.94 22.46
C ALA A 336 33.63 2.60 22.65
N ASP A 337 32.74 2.37 21.68
CA ASP A 337 31.37 2.84 21.77
C ASP A 337 30.43 2.01 20.89
N CYS A 338 29.13 2.23 21.05
CA CYS A 338 28.13 1.73 20.14
C CYS A 338 27.16 2.81 19.68
N CYS A 339 26.90 2.85 18.38
CA CYS A 339 26.07 3.86 17.75
C CYS A 339 25.20 3.21 16.68
N GLN A 340 24.03 3.78 16.43
CA GLN A 340 23.20 3.36 15.31
C GLN A 340 23.80 3.89 14.01
N LEU A 341 23.86 3.05 12.98
CA LEU A 341 24.26 3.52 11.66
C LEU A 341 23.21 4.52 11.12
N PRO A 342 23.62 5.52 10.35
CA PRO A 342 22.67 6.44 9.74
C PRO A 342 21.82 5.72 8.68
N HIS A 343 22.43 4.79 7.94
CA HIS A 343 21.92 4.22 6.70
C HIS A 343 21.10 2.93 6.90
N TRP A 344 20.16 2.69 5.99
CA TRP A 344 19.37 1.45 5.93
C TRP A 344 20.18 0.34 5.26
N VAL A 345 20.34 -0.79 5.96
CA VAL A 345 21.01 -1.98 5.42
C VAL A 345 19.96 -3.04 5.09
N GLU A 346 20.07 -3.62 3.91
CA GLU A 346 19.20 -4.70 3.47
C GLU A 346 19.61 -6.04 4.12
N THR A 347 18.66 -6.74 4.73
CA THR A 347 18.88 -8.01 5.42
C THR A 347 17.85 -9.06 4.97
N ASP A 348 18.10 -10.33 5.32
CA ASP A 348 17.17 -11.46 5.11
C ASP A 348 15.75 -11.19 5.68
N THR A 349 15.60 -10.22 6.59
CA THR A 349 14.34 -9.89 7.29
C THR A 349 13.76 -8.51 6.96
N GLY A 350 14.38 -7.79 6.01
CA GLY A 350 13.97 -6.44 5.59
C GLY A 350 15.08 -5.40 5.73
N ARG A 351 14.76 -4.13 5.47
CA ARG A 351 15.67 -3.00 5.70
C ARG A 351 15.67 -2.62 7.18
N VAL A 352 16.86 -2.55 7.78
CA VAL A 352 17.04 -2.14 9.18
C VAL A 352 18.17 -1.12 9.30
N ARG A 353 18.12 -0.28 10.34
CA ARG A 353 19.24 0.58 10.74
C ARG A 353 20.00 -0.08 11.89
N PRO A 354 21.04 -0.88 11.60
CA PRO A 354 21.72 -1.64 12.62
C PRO A 354 22.56 -0.73 13.53
N TRP A 355 22.79 -1.21 14.74
CA TRP A 355 23.79 -0.68 15.64
C TRP A 355 25.14 -1.31 15.32
N ILE A 356 26.19 -0.50 15.39
CA ILE A 356 27.57 -0.96 15.34
C ILE A 356 28.24 -0.73 16.68
N ILE A 357 29.03 -1.70 17.11
CA ILE A 357 29.96 -1.62 18.23
C ILE A 357 31.35 -1.52 17.62
N LEU A 358 32.12 -0.52 18.01
CA LEU A 358 33.49 -0.30 17.57
C LEU A 358 34.44 -0.30 18.76
N VAL A 359 35.60 -0.94 18.59
CA VAL A 359 36.72 -0.91 19.53
C VAL A 359 37.97 -0.59 18.74
N THR A 360 38.61 0.53 19.05
CA THR A 360 39.79 1.04 18.34
C THR A 360 40.93 1.30 19.32
N SER A 361 42.17 1.14 18.88
CA SER A 361 43.35 1.65 19.58
C SER A 361 43.61 3.06 19.09
N ARG A 362 43.53 4.03 20.01
CA ARG A 362 43.90 5.42 19.73
C ARG A 362 45.41 5.57 19.60
N THR A 363 46.18 4.82 20.39
CA THR A 363 47.65 4.90 20.41
C THR A 363 48.28 4.43 19.11
N TYR A 364 47.73 3.36 18.51
CA TYR A 364 48.28 2.75 17.29
C TYR A 364 47.47 3.03 16.04
N GLY A 365 46.30 3.67 16.17
CA GLY A 365 45.42 3.96 15.04
C GLY A 365 44.81 2.71 14.41
N LEU A 366 44.48 1.70 15.23
CA LEU A 366 44.03 0.38 14.77
C LEU A 366 42.56 0.13 15.09
N ILE A 367 41.87 -0.62 14.22
CA ILE A 367 40.55 -1.19 14.52
C ILE A 367 40.78 -2.57 15.13
N LEU A 368 40.39 -2.73 16.40
CA LEU A 368 40.67 -3.94 17.19
C LEU A 368 39.49 -4.90 17.18
N GLY A 369 38.27 -4.37 17.12
CA GLY A 369 37.06 -5.17 17.09
C GLY A 369 35.87 -4.38 16.58
N ASN A 370 34.94 -5.08 15.93
CA ASN A 370 33.65 -4.53 15.56
C ASN A 370 32.57 -5.62 15.63
N ALA A 371 31.33 -5.20 15.81
CA ALA A 371 30.17 -6.06 15.65
C ALA A 371 28.95 -5.25 15.26
N MET A 372 28.04 -5.84 14.49
CA MET A 372 26.75 -5.24 14.15
C MET A 372 25.61 -6.00 14.82
N THR A 373 24.59 -5.26 15.27
CA THR A 373 23.35 -5.79 15.85
C THR A 373 22.14 -5.05 15.29
N GLU A 374 21.00 -5.72 15.13
CA GLU A 374 19.77 -5.07 14.66
C GLU A 374 19.11 -4.21 15.75
N GLU A 375 19.13 -4.71 17.00
CA GLU A 375 18.62 -4.02 18.19
C GLU A 375 19.77 -3.30 18.93
N PRO A 376 19.48 -2.27 19.77
CA PRO A 376 20.48 -1.64 20.62
C PRO A 376 21.25 -2.69 21.46
N PRO A 377 22.60 -2.72 21.42
CA PRO A 377 23.35 -3.77 22.05
C PRO A 377 23.31 -3.63 23.59
N PRO A 378 23.07 -4.72 24.32
CA PRO A 378 23.15 -4.71 25.79
C PRO A 378 24.61 -4.73 26.26
N ALA A 379 24.86 -4.40 27.53
CA ALA A 379 26.21 -4.32 28.11
C ALA A 379 27.00 -5.63 27.95
N GLU A 380 26.37 -6.79 28.05
CA GLU A 380 27.01 -8.09 27.86
C GLU A 380 27.58 -8.25 26.45
N ARG A 381 26.94 -7.64 25.44
CA ARG A 381 27.42 -7.70 24.07
C ARG A 381 28.62 -6.77 23.86
N LEU A 382 28.61 -5.58 24.47
CA LEU A 382 29.77 -4.67 24.46
C LEU A 382 30.98 -5.36 25.08
N TRP A 383 30.79 -6.02 26.23
CA TRP A 383 31.84 -6.79 26.88
C TRP A 383 32.38 -7.91 25.99
N ASP A 384 31.52 -8.69 25.34
CA ASP A 384 31.96 -9.79 24.48
C ASP A 384 32.83 -9.29 23.31
N VAL A 385 32.51 -8.13 22.74
CA VAL A 385 33.30 -7.50 21.67
C VAL A 385 34.65 -7.00 22.21
N LEU A 386 34.67 -6.33 23.36
CA LEU A 386 35.91 -5.94 24.04
C LEU A 386 36.80 -7.14 24.38
N ALA A 387 36.21 -8.19 24.93
CA ALA A 387 36.92 -9.41 25.29
C ALA A 387 37.50 -10.13 24.07
N ALA A 388 36.80 -10.08 22.93
CA ALA A 388 37.30 -10.59 21.66
C ALA A 388 38.46 -9.72 21.13
N ALA A 389 38.32 -8.39 21.19
CA ALA A 389 39.37 -7.45 20.80
C ALA A 389 40.67 -7.65 21.63
N MET A 390 40.56 -7.98 22.91
CA MET A 390 41.73 -8.30 23.75
C MET A 390 42.36 -9.67 23.41
N GLN A 391 41.54 -10.69 23.13
CA GLN A 391 42.03 -12.06 22.93
C GLN A 391 42.48 -12.36 21.50
N SER A 392 41.86 -11.71 20.52
CA SER A 392 42.05 -11.97 19.09
C SER A 392 41.66 -10.70 18.32
N PRO A 393 42.44 -9.59 18.46
CA PRO A 393 42.14 -8.35 17.79
C PRO A 393 42.16 -8.52 16.27
N ALA A 394 41.38 -7.68 15.56
CA ALA A 394 41.39 -7.63 14.10
C ALA A 394 42.74 -7.13 13.54
N ALA A 395 43.49 -6.35 14.31
CA ALA A 395 44.83 -5.88 13.99
C ALA A 395 45.67 -5.73 15.28
N GLY A 396 46.95 -6.10 15.22
CA GLY A 396 47.86 -6.11 16.37
C GLY A 396 47.90 -7.45 17.12
N ASP A 397 48.62 -7.48 18.24
CA ASP A 397 48.77 -8.67 19.08
C ASP A 397 47.75 -8.68 20.24
N PRO A 398 47.34 -9.86 20.76
CA PRO A 398 46.43 -9.96 21.90
C PRO A 398 46.98 -9.32 23.18
N HIS A 399 46.33 -8.26 23.67
CA HIS A 399 46.73 -7.56 24.89
C HIS A 399 45.54 -6.89 25.59
N ARG A 400 45.77 -6.43 26.83
CA ARG A 400 44.91 -5.50 27.56
C ARG A 400 45.46 -4.09 27.45
N PRO A 401 44.63 -3.05 27.20
CA PRO A 401 45.05 -1.67 27.31
C PRO A 401 45.28 -1.26 28.77
N ILE A 402 45.89 -0.09 28.98
CA ILE A 402 45.89 0.57 30.30
C ILE A 402 44.61 1.35 30.56
N GLU A 403 43.99 1.85 29.49
CA GLU A 403 42.82 2.73 29.54
C GLU A 403 41.86 2.44 28.38
N ILE A 404 40.56 2.46 28.69
CA ILE A 404 39.49 2.50 27.68
C ILE A 404 38.67 3.76 27.90
N GLN A 405 38.57 4.56 26.85
CA GLN A 405 37.75 5.77 26.75
C GLN A 405 36.41 5.43 26.10
N VAL A 406 35.33 5.83 26.75
CA VAL A 406 33.94 5.51 26.35
C VAL A 406 33.04 6.74 26.53
N ARG A 407 31.93 6.83 25.79
CA ARG A 407 30.93 7.86 26.05
C ARG A 407 30.17 7.59 27.35
N PRO A 408 29.61 8.62 28.00
CA PRO A 408 28.70 8.45 29.13
C PRO A 408 27.46 7.63 28.72
N ASP A 409 27.38 6.38 29.20
CA ASP A 409 26.27 5.47 28.92
C ASP A 409 26.13 4.43 30.06
N GLU A 410 24.89 4.12 30.45
CA GLU A 410 24.60 3.16 31.53
C GLU A 410 25.22 1.77 31.28
N ARG A 411 25.35 1.37 30.01
CA ARG A 411 25.95 0.09 29.63
C ARG A 411 27.44 0.07 29.93
N TRP A 412 28.15 1.18 29.70
CA TRP A 412 29.57 1.29 30.02
C TRP A 412 29.80 1.38 31.53
N GLN A 413 28.94 2.09 32.25
CA GLN A 413 28.97 2.14 33.72
C GLN A 413 28.81 0.76 34.36
N ALA A 414 27.93 -0.08 33.81
CA ALA A 414 27.76 -1.46 34.27
C ALA A 414 29.01 -2.34 34.06
N LEU A 415 29.85 -2.05 33.06
CA LEU A 415 31.06 -2.82 32.75
C LEU A 415 32.30 -2.33 33.51
N ARG A 416 32.30 -1.10 34.01
CA ARG A 416 33.44 -0.48 34.68
C ARG A 416 34.06 -1.32 35.81
N PRO A 417 33.30 -1.90 36.76
CA PRO A 417 33.89 -2.72 37.83
C PRO A 417 34.64 -3.94 37.30
N HIS A 418 34.20 -4.48 36.16
CA HIS A 418 34.81 -5.66 35.53
C HIS A 418 36.08 -5.33 34.77
N LEU A 419 36.18 -4.12 34.20
CA LEU A 419 37.39 -3.60 33.56
C LEU A 419 38.47 -3.30 34.61
N GLU A 420 38.07 -2.67 35.73
CA GLU A 420 38.97 -2.40 36.85
C GLU A 420 39.51 -3.69 37.48
N GLU A 421 38.68 -4.74 37.60
CA GLU A 421 39.09 -6.07 38.09
C GLU A 421 40.20 -6.70 37.22
N ILE A 422 40.21 -6.43 35.91
CA ILE A 422 41.26 -6.86 34.98
C ILE A 422 42.33 -5.78 34.75
N GLY A 423 42.41 -4.78 35.62
CA GLY A 423 43.46 -3.77 35.65
C GLY A 423 43.37 -2.68 34.58
N ILE A 424 42.21 -2.50 33.95
CA ILE A 424 41.98 -1.50 32.89
C ILE A 424 41.22 -0.32 33.48
N THR A 425 41.73 0.90 33.29
CA THR A 425 41.03 2.13 33.69
C THR A 425 39.95 2.45 32.68
N SER A 426 38.72 2.75 33.12
CA SER A 426 37.64 3.21 32.24
C SER A 426 37.38 4.70 32.48
N THR A 427 37.54 5.50 31.43
CA THR A 427 37.36 6.95 31.46
C THR A 427 36.16 7.33 30.60
N GLU A 428 35.22 8.09 31.15
CA GLU A 428 34.10 8.65 30.39
C GLU A 428 34.57 9.96 29.73
N THR A 429 34.37 10.08 28.41
CA THR A 429 34.71 11.27 27.62
C THR A 429 33.77 11.38 26.41
N ASP A 430 33.43 12.61 26.04
CA ASP A 430 32.71 12.87 24.78
C ASP A 430 33.66 12.95 23.57
N ASP A 431 34.96 13.09 23.81
CA ASP A 431 36.00 13.17 22.78
C ASP A 431 36.55 11.76 22.46
N LEU A 432 35.96 11.14 21.43
CA LEU A 432 36.38 9.84 20.87
C LEU A 432 36.90 10.01 19.43
N ASP A 433 37.81 10.95 19.23
CA ASP A 433 38.41 11.36 17.95
C ASP A 433 38.71 10.21 16.95
N HIS A 434 39.45 9.19 17.36
CA HIS A 434 39.83 8.09 16.48
C HIS A 434 38.65 7.16 16.15
N LEU A 435 37.77 6.90 17.11
CA LEU A 435 36.55 6.12 16.87
C LEU A 435 35.59 6.87 15.93
N GLU A 436 35.45 8.18 16.09
CA GLU A 436 34.62 9.03 15.21
C GLU A 436 35.15 9.00 13.77
N LEU A 437 36.46 9.12 13.56
CA LEU A 437 37.07 8.98 12.25
C LEU A 437 36.76 7.63 11.59
N VAL A 438 36.90 6.52 12.33
CA VAL A 438 36.58 5.17 11.83
C VAL A 438 35.09 5.01 11.54
N TYR A 439 34.23 5.58 12.38
CA TYR A 439 32.78 5.57 12.19
C TYR A 439 32.38 6.32 10.92
N ASP A 440 32.94 7.51 10.69
CA ASP A 440 32.66 8.33 9.50
C ASP A 440 33.11 7.64 8.21
N ASP A 441 34.31 7.04 8.21
CA ASP A 441 34.83 6.33 7.04
C ASP A 441 34.02 5.05 6.73
N LEU A 442 33.63 4.29 7.76
CA LEU A 442 32.76 3.14 7.59
C LEU A 442 31.39 3.57 7.05
N THR A 443 30.85 4.64 7.61
CA THR A 443 29.59 5.23 7.18
C THR A 443 29.66 5.58 5.70
N ARG A 444 30.66 6.37 5.26
CA ARG A 444 30.89 6.70 3.84
C ARG A 444 31.03 5.48 2.95
N PHE A 445 31.68 4.42 3.43
CA PHE A 445 31.85 3.18 2.66
C PHE A 445 30.50 2.48 2.43
N LEU A 446 29.64 2.46 3.44
CA LEU A 446 28.30 1.88 3.36
C LEU A 446 27.30 2.78 2.60
N SER A 447 27.53 4.09 2.57
CA SER A 447 26.69 5.07 1.87
C SER A 447 26.89 5.12 0.35
N ARG A 448 27.81 4.34 -0.23
CA ARG A 448 28.20 4.48 -1.65
C ARG A 448 27.04 4.36 -2.65
N ASP A 449 25.94 3.73 -2.24
CA ASP A 449 24.75 3.52 -3.07
C ASP A 449 23.49 4.27 -2.58
N GLU A 450 23.56 5.10 -1.52
CA GLU A 450 22.40 5.87 -1.03
C GLU A 450 22.34 7.26 -1.71
N PRO A 451 21.18 7.70 -2.23
CA PRO A 451 21.05 9.03 -2.82
C PRO A 451 21.29 10.13 -1.78
N PRO A 452 21.90 11.27 -2.17
CA PRO A 452 22.17 12.38 -1.26
C PRO A 452 20.87 12.96 -0.71
N GLY A 453 20.92 13.45 0.53
CA GLY A 453 19.78 14.13 1.15
C GLY A 453 19.45 15.45 0.45
N LEU A 454 18.21 15.94 0.61
CA LEU A 454 17.75 17.17 -0.02
C LEU A 454 18.56 18.39 0.40
N LEU A 455 19.03 18.47 1.65
CA LEU A 455 19.89 19.57 2.12
C LEU A 455 21.28 19.62 1.45
N GLU A 456 21.74 18.49 0.90
CA GLU A 456 23.03 18.42 0.20
C GLU A 456 22.92 18.96 -1.23
N MET A 457 21.70 19.16 -1.73
CA MET A 457 21.45 19.66 -3.07
C MET A 457 21.67 21.17 -3.18
N PRO A 458 22.28 21.66 -4.28
CA PRO A 458 22.52 23.09 -4.47
C PRO A 458 21.24 23.94 -4.39
N GLY A 459 21.26 24.97 -3.54
CA GLY A 459 20.15 25.91 -3.38
C GLY A 459 19.05 25.45 -2.42
N MET A 460 19.19 24.29 -1.76
CA MET A 460 18.28 23.84 -0.72
C MET A 460 18.70 24.39 0.64
N THR A 461 17.85 25.25 1.22
CA THR A 461 18.04 25.79 2.58
C THR A 461 17.05 25.16 3.55
N PRO A 462 17.34 25.14 4.86
CA PRO A 462 16.42 24.61 5.86
C PRO A 462 15.03 25.26 5.84
N GLU A 463 14.95 26.56 5.52
CA GLU A 463 13.69 27.31 5.43
C GLU A 463 12.87 26.87 4.21
N ARG A 464 13.53 26.66 3.07
CA ARG A 464 12.88 26.18 1.84
C ARG A 464 12.30 24.79 2.03
N LEU A 465 13.09 23.88 2.60
CA LEU A 465 12.61 22.54 2.91
C LEU A 465 11.50 22.58 3.96
N GLY A 466 11.62 23.37 5.03
CA GLY A 466 10.56 23.50 6.04
C GLY A 466 9.21 23.92 5.44
N SER A 467 9.22 24.90 4.53
CA SER A 467 8.01 25.34 3.81
C SER A 467 7.42 24.24 2.92
N PHE A 468 8.30 23.49 2.22
CA PHE A 468 7.91 22.33 1.42
C PHE A 468 7.31 21.20 2.25
N TYR A 469 7.94 20.80 3.36
CA TYR A 469 7.45 19.74 4.24
C TYR A 469 6.08 20.09 4.83
N GLN A 470 5.87 21.35 5.22
CA GLN A 470 4.56 21.85 5.64
C GLN A 470 3.51 21.73 4.52
N ALA A 471 3.85 22.12 3.28
CA ALA A 471 2.95 21.99 2.13
C ALA A 471 2.60 20.52 1.85
N ALA A 472 3.59 19.63 1.90
CA ALA A 472 3.41 18.19 1.71
C ALA A 472 2.52 17.58 2.80
N ALA A 473 2.75 17.93 4.07
CA ALA A 473 1.93 17.46 5.19
C ALA A 473 0.47 17.94 5.05
N SER A 474 0.26 19.20 4.67
CA SER A 474 -1.08 19.74 4.38
C SER A 474 -1.75 19.03 3.20
N PHE A 475 -1.02 18.81 2.10
CA PHE A 475 -1.53 18.08 0.93
C PHE A 475 -1.98 16.67 1.31
N TYR A 476 -1.17 15.96 2.10
CA TYR A 476 -1.49 14.62 2.54
C TYR A 476 -2.78 14.56 3.36
N ARG A 477 -2.93 15.49 4.32
CA ARG A 477 -4.13 15.57 5.18
C ARG A 477 -5.38 15.96 4.40
N LYS A 478 -5.26 16.82 3.38
CA LYS A 478 -6.38 17.19 2.49
C LYS A 478 -6.78 16.04 1.55
N ALA A 479 -5.90 15.08 1.32
CA ALA A 479 -6.16 13.84 0.57
C ALA A 479 -6.92 14.03 -0.77
N PRO A 480 -6.46 14.90 -1.69
CA PRO A 480 -7.19 15.21 -2.94
C PRO A 480 -7.40 14.00 -3.86
N TRP A 481 -6.62 12.92 -3.72
CA TRP A 481 -6.83 11.66 -4.43
C TRP A 481 -8.17 10.97 -4.11
N LYS A 482 -8.85 11.35 -3.01
CA LYS A 482 -10.18 10.83 -2.66
C LYS A 482 -11.29 11.33 -3.60
N SER A 483 -11.11 12.49 -4.24
CA SER A 483 -12.12 13.10 -5.11
C SER A 483 -11.83 12.99 -6.60
N LEU A 484 -10.69 12.38 -6.99
CA LEU A 484 -10.25 12.31 -8.38
C LEU A 484 -10.35 10.90 -8.97
N GLY A 485 -10.58 10.84 -10.29
CA GLY A 485 -10.50 9.63 -11.10
C GLY A 485 -9.07 9.20 -11.37
N TYR A 486 -8.89 8.08 -12.10
CA TYR A 486 -7.57 7.53 -12.43
C TYR A 486 -6.86 8.26 -13.60
N GLU A 487 -7.61 8.94 -14.46
CA GLU A 487 -7.14 9.50 -15.74
C GLU A 487 -7.37 11.01 -15.79
N GLU A 488 -7.17 11.70 -14.67
CA GLU A 488 -7.39 13.14 -14.57
C GLU A 488 -6.05 13.87 -14.48
N ALA A 489 -5.79 14.79 -15.42
CA ALA A 489 -4.64 15.68 -15.39
C ALA A 489 -5.07 17.13 -15.24
N ILE A 490 -4.30 17.86 -14.44
CA ILE A 490 -4.44 19.29 -14.26
C ILE A 490 -3.27 19.95 -14.99
N ARG A 491 -3.56 20.77 -15.99
CA ARG A 491 -2.55 21.61 -16.62
C ARG A 491 -2.15 22.69 -15.62
N VAL A 492 -0.84 22.82 -15.38
CA VAL A 492 -0.25 23.78 -14.46
C VAL A 492 0.72 24.67 -15.22
N GLU A 493 0.52 25.97 -15.10
CA GLU A 493 1.43 27.00 -15.59
C GLU A 493 1.88 27.89 -14.44
N ALA A 494 3.16 28.26 -14.43
CA ALA A 494 3.73 29.09 -13.40
C ALA A 494 4.38 30.32 -14.03
N ASP A 495 3.85 31.51 -13.74
CA ASP A 495 4.32 32.78 -14.33
C ASP A 495 5.81 33.07 -14.07
N LYS A 496 6.37 32.46 -13.03
CA LYS A 496 7.77 32.64 -12.61
C LYS A 496 8.78 31.91 -13.49
N TYR A 497 8.36 30.86 -14.20
CA TYR A 497 9.28 29.97 -14.92
C TYR A 497 8.93 29.95 -16.42
N GLU A 498 9.94 29.94 -17.27
CA GLU A 498 9.74 29.83 -18.74
C GLU A 498 9.42 28.40 -19.19
N SER A 499 9.71 27.41 -18.36
CA SER A 499 9.37 26.00 -18.61
C SER A 499 7.89 25.74 -18.30
N GLY A 500 7.28 24.80 -19.02
CA GLY A 500 5.86 24.44 -18.89
C GLY A 500 5.15 24.42 -20.24
N PRO A 501 3.84 24.08 -20.28
CA PRO A 501 3.02 23.68 -19.13
C PRO A 501 3.41 22.31 -18.56
N TRP A 502 3.10 22.10 -17.29
CA TRP A 502 3.19 20.77 -16.65
C TRP A 502 1.80 20.16 -16.52
N TYR A 503 1.73 18.83 -16.52
CA TYR A 503 0.50 18.07 -16.38
C TYR A 503 0.54 17.29 -15.07
N ALA A 504 -0.18 17.79 -14.09
CA ALA A 504 -0.22 17.25 -12.74
C ALA A 504 -1.22 16.10 -12.64
N VAL A 505 -0.75 14.92 -12.22
CA VAL A 505 -1.56 13.73 -11.95
C VAL A 505 -1.45 13.41 -10.46
N VAL A 506 -2.59 13.42 -9.78
CA VAL A 506 -2.68 13.06 -8.37
C VAL A 506 -2.72 11.54 -8.24
N MET A 507 -1.79 10.98 -7.47
CA MET A 507 -1.68 9.53 -7.23
C MET A 507 -2.33 9.15 -5.90
N GLY A 508 -3.11 8.07 -5.88
CA GLY A 508 -3.59 7.47 -4.63
C GLY A 508 -4.87 6.66 -4.68
N GLN A 509 -5.47 6.55 -5.86
CA GLN A 509 -6.74 5.87 -6.13
C GLN A 509 -6.71 4.40 -5.69
N SER A 510 -5.58 3.70 -5.88
CA SER A 510 -5.39 2.31 -5.41
C SER A 510 -4.90 2.20 -3.96
N GLY A 511 -4.41 3.28 -3.35
CA GLY A 511 -3.73 3.25 -2.04
C GLY A 511 -2.33 2.65 -2.06
N LEU A 512 -1.81 2.17 -3.19
CA LEU A 512 -0.44 1.65 -3.28
C LEU A 512 0.58 2.76 -3.07
N THR A 513 0.45 3.85 -3.84
CA THR A 513 1.28 5.04 -3.77
C THR A 513 0.39 6.27 -3.68
N LEU A 514 0.56 7.06 -2.63
CA LEU A 514 -0.10 8.36 -2.49
C LEU A 514 0.90 9.45 -2.90
N GLY A 515 0.47 10.46 -3.65
CA GLY A 515 1.39 11.50 -4.09
C GLY A 515 0.90 12.36 -5.25
N LEU A 516 1.86 13.01 -5.90
CA LEU A 516 1.63 13.89 -7.04
C LEU A 516 2.79 13.74 -8.03
N ALA A 517 2.48 13.64 -9.32
CA ALA A 517 3.47 13.62 -10.40
C ALA A 517 3.19 14.75 -11.39
N LEU A 518 4.23 15.50 -11.78
CA LEU A 518 4.17 16.56 -12.78
C LEU A 518 4.87 16.07 -14.05
N TYR A 519 4.10 15.81 -15.09
CA TYR A 519 4.57 15.39 -16.41
C TYR A 519 4.82 16.60 -17.30
N GLU A 520 5.72 16.48 -18.26
CA GLU A 520 6.05 17.55 -19.22
C GLU A 520 5.40 17.34 -20.60
N ASP A 521 4.88 16.14 -20.88
CA ASP A 521 4.36 15.73 -22.17
C ASP A 521 2.95 15.12 -22.03
N LEU A 522 1.95 15.85 -22.54
CA LEU A 522 0.55 15.41 -22.51
C LEU A 522 0.28 14.26 -23.48
N ASP A 523 0.92 14.24 -24.65
CA ASP A 523 0.69 13.19 -25.64
C ASP A 523 1.23 11.86 -25.11
N LEU A 524 2.38 11.88 -24.43
CA LEU A 524 2.89 10.71 -23.72
C LEU A 524 1.93 10.24 -22.63
N LEU A 525 1.37 11.16 -21.84
CA LEU A 525 0.41 10.84 -20.78
C LEU A 525 -0.88 10.21 -21.35
N ARG A 526 -1.40 10.75 -22.45
CA ARG A 526 -2.58 10.19 -23.15
C ARG A 526 -2.32 8.78 -23.68
N ARG A 527 -1.16 8.54 -24.30
CA ARG A 527 -0.76 7.21 -24.79
C ARG A 527 -0.60 6.20 -23.66
N MET A 528 -0.13 6.68 -22.49
CA MET A 528 -0.05 5.86 -21.28
C MET A 528 -1.44 5.44 -20.80
N TRP A 529 -2.41 6.35 -20.77
CA TRP A 529 -3.79 6.03 -20.38
C TRP A 529 -4.53 5.16 -21.41
N ALA A 530 -4.28 5.37 -22.69
CA ALA A 530 -4.82 4.56 -23.78
C ALA A 530 -4.24 3.12 -23.82
N GLY A 531 -3.23 2.80 -23.00
CA GLY A 531 -2.58 1.49 -22.99
C GLY A 531 -1.78 1.19 -24.25
N GLU A 532 -1.42 2.21 -25.02
CA GLU A 532 -0.65 2.07 -26.27
C GLU A 532 0.84 1.79 -26.03
N LEU A 533 1.31 2.00 -24.80
CA LEU A 533 2.68 1.76 -24.39
C LEU A 533 2.74 0.51 -23.52
N SER A 534 3.68 -0.38 -23.81
CA SER A 534 4.02 -1.44 -22.84
C SER A 534 4.54 -0.82 -21.54
N GLU A 535 4.46 -1.56 -20.43
CA GLU A 535 4.97 -1.09 -19.13
C GLU A 535 6.45 -0.68 -19.20
N GLU A 536 7.26 -1.43 -19.95
CA GLU A 536 8.69 -1.14 -20.10
C GLU A 536 8.94 0.13 -20.93
N GLU A 537 8.14 0.37 -21.97
CA GLU A 537 8.21 1.60 -22.76
C GLU A 537 7.75 2.81 -21.96
N ASN A 538 6.64 2.68 -21.23
CA ASN A 538 6.15 3.71 -20.32
C ASN A 538 7.19 4.05 -19.26
N ALA A 539 7.78 3.03 -18.64
CA ALA A 539 8.84 3.17 -17.67
C ALA A 539 10.02 3.97 -18.25
N ARG A 540 10.51 3.64 -19.45
CA ARG A 540 11.68 4.29 -20.05
C ARG A 540 11.41 5.69 -20.62
N GLN A 541 10.21 5.98 -21.12
CA GLN A 541 9.90 7.23 -21.81
C GLN A 541 9.42 8.34 -20.87
N THR A 542 8.78 7.97 -19.75
CA THR A 542 8.21 8.93 -18.81
C THR A 542 9.26 9.78 -18.13
N VAL A 543 9.09 11.10 -18.26
CA VAL A 543 9.80 12.14 -17.51
C VAL A 543 8.77 12.82 -16.62
N ALA A 544 9.03 12.81 -15.31
CA ALA A 544 8.14 13.44 -14.34
C ALA A 544 8.90 13.89 -13.10
N LEU A 545 8.48 15.01 -12.53
CA LEU A 545 8.83 15.39 -11.16
C LEU A 545 7.76 14.82 -10.23
N SER A 546 8.18 13.95 -9.30
CA SER A 546 7.24 13.20 -8.45
C SER A 546 7.52 13.41 -6.97
N ILE A 547 6.44 13.47 -6.21
CA ILE A 547 6.43 13.32 -4.75
C ILE A 547 5.56 12.11 -4.40
N THR A 548 6.11 11.21 -3.60
CA THR A 548 5.40 10.08 -2.98
C THR A 548 5.41 10.23 -1.47
N PHE A 549 4.44 9.60 -0.81
CA PHE A 549 4.39 9.51 0.65
C PHE A 549 4.64 8.08 1.08
N ASP A 550 5.75 7.89 1.78
CA ASP A 550 6.25 6.57 2.15
C ASP A 550 6.50 6.48 3.67
N PRO A 551 6.52 5.26 4.24
CA PRO A 551 6.99 5.04 5.60
C PRO A 551 8.46 5.44 5.81
N GLU A 552 8.83 5.73 7.06
CA GLU A 552 10.20 6.15 7.46
C GLU A 552 11.33 5.30 6.85
N ILE A 553 11.09 4.00 6.69
CA ILE A 553 12.08 3.03 6.15
C ILE A 553 12.52 3.29 4.70
N HIS A 554 11.77 4.12 3.97
CA HIS A 554 12.03 4.46 2.57
C HIS A 554 12.66 5.84 2.39
N VAL A 555 12.85 6.60 3.47
CA VAL A 555 13.45 7.94 3.45
C VAL A 555 14.97 7.84 3.67
N SER A 556 15.72 8.72 3.01
CA SER A 556 17.18 8.79 3.18
C SER A 556 17.54 9.11 4.64
N ALA A 557 18.65 8.55 5.10
CA ALA A 557 19.17 8.81 6.45
C ALA A 557 19.40 10.31 6.71
N ALA A 558 19.94 11.01 5.71
CA ALA A 558 20.25 12.43 5.77
C ALA A 558 18.97 13.28 5.92
N ASP A 559 17.92 12.96 5.17
CA ASP A 559 16.65 13.68 5.27
C ASP A 559 15.95 13.42 6.61
N LEU A 560 15.98 12.19 7.13
CA LEU A 560 15.44 11.88 8.46
C LEU A 560 16.14 12.67 9.56
N ALA A 561 17.48 12.73 9.53
CA ALA A 561 18.26 13.52 10.47
C ALA A 561 17.94 15.02 10.36
N ALA A 562 17.76 15.53 9.14
CA ALA A 562 17.39 16.92 8.89
C ALA A 562 15.98 17.26 9.43
N ILE A 563 15.00 16.39 9.17
CA ILE A 563 13.63 16.53 9.68
C ILE A 563 13.64 16.60 11.21
N GLN A 564 14.37 15.69 11.88
CA GLN A 564 14.48 15.67 13.33
C GLN A 564 15.20 16.91 13.88
N ARG A 565 16.30 17.32 13.25
CA ARG A 565 17.12 18.47 13.68
C ARG A 565 16.37 19.79 13.57
N HIS A 566 15.60 19.98 12.49
CA HIS A 566 14.91 21.24 12.21
C HIS A 566 13.44 21.24 12.62
N GLY A 567 12.90 20.09 13.07
CA GLY A 567 11.51 19.96 13.52
C GLY A 567 10.50 20.19 12.40
N TRP A 568 10.82 19.78 11.17
CA TRP A 568 9.91 19.93 10.03
C TRP A 568 8.66 19.06 10.19
N GLU A 569 7.53 19.59 9.72
CA GLU A 569 6.24 18.94 9.86
C GLU A 569 6.08 17.77 8.89
N VAL A 570 5.65 16.61 9.41
CA VAL A 570 5.28 15.43 8.62
C VAL A 570 3.85 15.03 8.98
N ALA A 571 3.07 14.54 8.01
CA ALA A 571 1.65 14.22 8.24
C ALA A 571 1.44 13.04 9.20
N GLY A 572 2.41 12.12 9.29
CA GLY A 572 2.39 10.97 10.19
C GLY A 572 3.54 10.00 9.87
N PRO A 573 3.71 8.93 10.68
CA PRO A 573 4.83 7.99 10.55
C PRO A 573 4.84 7.18 9.24
N GLU A 574 3.71 7.15 8.53
CA GLU A 574 3.55 6.44 7.24
C GLU A 574 3.56 7.39 6.03
N ALA A 575 3.83 8.69 6.26
CA ALA A 575 3.56 9.76 5.29
C ALA A 575 4.73 10.73 5.16
N PHE A 576 5.95 10.20 5.08
CA PHE A 576 7.13 11.02 4.81
C PHE A 576 7.19 11.35 3.31
N PRO A 577 7.35 12.63 2.93
CA PRO A 577 7.46 13.00 1.53
C PRO A 577 8.82 12.59 0.97
N SER A 578 8.82 11.82 -0.11
CA SER A 578 9.99 11.48 -0.92
C SER A 578 9.86 12.14 -2.28
N VAL A 579 10.84 12.95 -2.67
CA VAL A 579 10.80 13.72 -3.92
C VAL A 579 11.94 13.31 -4.83
N PHE A 580 11.61 13.04 -6.08
CA PHE A 580 12.58 12.69 -7.10
C PHE A 580 12.10 13.15 -8.47
N ARG A 581 13.05 13.41 -9.36
CA ARG A 581 12.77 13.53 -10.79
C ARG A 581 13.16 12.23 -11.47
N LYS A 582 12.22 11.69 -12.22
CA LYS A 582 12.45 10.58 -13.14
C LYS A 582 12.82 11.15 -14.51
N GLU A 583 13.96 10.71 -15.04
CA GLU A 583 14.43 11.04 -16.37
C GLU A 583 14.29 9.86 -17.34
N ARG A 584 14.45 10.13 -18.64
CA ARG A 584 14.39 9.10 -19.68
C ARG A 584 15.41 7.99 -19.38
N GLY A 585 15.00 6.74 -19.58
CA GLY A 585 15.83 5.58 -19.29
C GLY A 585 15.85 5.15 -17.83
N MET A 586 14.84 5.53 -17.04
CA MET A 586 14.65 5.12 -15.63
C MET A 586 15.68 5.68 -14.64
N SER A 587 16.44 6.71 -15.03
CA SER A 587 17.32 7.41 -14.09
C SER A 587 16.50 8.24 -13.11
N LEU A 588 16.84 8.16 -11.82
CA LEU A 588 16.24 8.96 -10.75
C LEU A 588 17.28 9.93 -10.24
N ARG A 589 16.91 11.19 -10.09
CA ARG A 589 17.75 12.21 -9.44
C ARG A 589 16.96 13.02 -8.42
N PRO A 590 17.62 13.61 -7.42
CA PRO A 590 16.98 14.58 -6.53
C PRO A 590 16.49 15.82 -7.32
N PRO A 591 15.47 16.54 -6.81
CA PRO A 591 14.94 17.74 -7.45
C PRO A 591 15.91 18.94 -7.33
N LEU A 592 15.84 19.85 -8.30
CA LEU A 592 16.48 21.17 -8.22
C LEU A 592 15.68 22.12 -7.31
N ALA A 593 16.32 23.19 -6.83
CA ALA A 593 15.68 24.17 -5.94
C ALA A 593 14.40 24.81 -6.49
N TRP A 594 14.35 25.06 -7.80
CA TRP A 594 13.18 25.60 -8.49
C TRP A 594 12.10 24.52 -8.74
N GLU A 595 12.50 23.28 -9.01
CA GLU A 595 11.57 22.14 -9.17
C GLU A 595 10.82 21.89 -7.86
N LEU A 596 11.53 21.92 -6.73
CA LEU A 596 10.92 21.76 -5.41
C LEU A 596 9.95 22.90 -5.08
N GLU A 597 10.25 24.13 -5.49
CA GLU A 597 9.37 25.29 -5.28
C GLU A 597 8.11 25.23 -6.15
N LEU A 598 8.25 24.80 -7.41
CA LEU A 598 7.10 24.50 -8.26
C LEU A 598 6.21 23.43 -7.59
N LEU A 599 6.82 22.35 -7.11
CA LEU A 599 6.11 21.26 -6.45
C LEU A 599 5.42 21.73 -5.16
N GLU A 600 6.10 22.56 -4.35
CA GLU A 600 5.51 23.20 -3.17
C GLU A 600 4.25 24.00 -3.55
N GLY A 601 4.35 24.81 -4.61
CA GLY A 601 3.21 25.57 -5.12
C GLY A 601 2.04 24.66 -5.53
N CYS A 602 2.34 23.60 -6.28
CA CYS A 602 1.34 22.61 -6.71
C CYS A 602 0.66 21.93 -5.51
N LEU A 603 1.43 21.53 -4.49
CA LEU A 603 0.91 20.90 -3.27
C LEU A 603 -0.05 21.80 -2.49
N ARG A 604 0.14 23.13 -2.58
CA ARG A 604 -0.76 24.11 -1.97
C ARG A 604 -1.99 24.40 -2.84
N ALA A 605 -1.80 24.55 -4.16
CA ALA A 605 -2.81 24.99 -5.11
C ALA A 605 -3.79 23.88 -5.53
N ILE A 606 -3.29 22.67 -5.82
CA ILE A 606 -4.09 21.58 -6.38
C ILE A 606 -5.25 21.16 -5.46
N PRO A 607 -5.07 20.97 -4.13
CA PRO A 607 -6.20 20.63 -3.27
C PRO A 607 -7.31 21.68 -3.26
N GLU A 608 -6.97 22.97 -3.39
CA GLU A 608 -7.94 24.07 -3.46
C GLU A 608 -8.66 24.09 -4.80
N PHE A 609 -7.93 23.86 -5.90
CA PHE A 609 -8.49 23.76 -7.25
C PHE A 609 -9.49 22.60 -7.35
N VAL A 610 -9.08 21.40 -6.92
CA VAL A 610 -9.90 20.17 -6.96
C VAL A 610 -11.16 20.29 -6.10
N ALA A 611 -11.09 21.01 -4.98
CA ALA A 611 -12.25 21.23 -4.12
C ALA A 611 -13.31 22.17 -4.72
N ARG A 612 -12.92 23.03 -5.69
CA ARG A 612 -13.79 24.06 -6.27
C ARG A 612 -14.28 23.73 -7.67
N TYR A 613 -13.43 23.12 -8.50
CA TYR A 613 -13.69 22.92 -9.92
C TYR A 613 -13.72 21.43 -10.24
N ARG A 614 -14.78 20.98 -10.91
CA ARG A 614 -14.96 19.57 -11.27
C ARG A 614 -14.16 19.24 -12.53
N PRO A 615 -13.66 18.00 -12.66
CA PRO A 615 -13.15 17.48 -13.92
C PRO A 615 -14.08 17.78 -15.09
N GLY A 616 -13.51 18.28 -16.19
CA GLY A 616 -14.24 18.78 -17.36
C GLY A 616 -14.46 20.29 -17.42
N ASP A 617 -14.22 21.03 -16.32
CA ASP A 617 -14.17 22.50 -16.35
C ASP A 617 -12.81 22.96 -16.89
N THR A 618 -12.71 23.16 -18.20
CA THR A 618 -11.46 23.50 -18.89
C THR A 618 -11.07 24.97 -18.73
N ALA A 619 -11.84 25.76 -17.98
CA ALA A 619 -11.52 27.17 -17.72
C ALA A 619 -10.22 27.30 -16.91
N PRO A 620 -9.31 28.22 -17.30
CA PRO A 620 -8.10 28.49 -16.52
C PRO A 620 -8.41 29.31 -15.27
N HIS A 621 -7.86 28.88 -14.14
CA HIS A 621 -8.02 29.51 -12.83
C HIS A 621 -6.66 29.80 -12.20
N SER A 622 -6.38 31.08 -11.94
CA SER A 622 -5.15 31.50 -11.27
C SER A 622 -5.29 31.49 -9.75
N LEU A 623 -4.35 30.85 -9.07
CA LEU A 623 -4.19 30.82 -7.63
C LEU A 623 -2.84 31.45 -7.25
N LEU A 624 -2.85 32.24 -6.18
CA LEU A 624 -1.64 32.81 -5.60
C LEU A 624 -1.35 32.06 -4.31
N VAL A 625 -0.22 31.36 -4.26
CA VAL A 625 0.15 30.51 -3.13
C VAL A 625 1.47 30.96 -2.49
N PRO A 626 1.58 30.93 -1.15
CA PRO A 626 2.83 31.25 -0.48
C PRO A 626 3.82 30.08 -0.67
N VAL A 627 5.05 30.41 -1.06
CA VAL A 627 6.18 29.49 -1.18
C VAL A 627 7.39 30.06 -0.41
N ALA A 628 8.43 29.26 -0.21
CA ALA A 628 9.61 29.70 0.55
C ALA A 628 10.24 31.03 0.06
N SER A 629 10.15 31.34 -1.23
CA SER A 629 10.71 32.57 -1.83
C SER A 629 9.74 33.74 -1.95
N GLY A 630 8.51 33.62 -1.41
CA GLY A 630 7.48 34.67 -1.49
C GLY A 630 6.15 34.11 -2.00
N GLU A 631 5.56 34.76 -3.00
CA GLU A 631 4.31 34.29 -3.61
C GLU A 631 4.57 33.71 -5.00
N LEU A 632 3.95 32.57 -5.29
CA LEU A 632 3.96 31.94 -6.60
C LEU A 632 2.54 31.97 -7.19
N ARG A 633 2.41 32.51 -8.39
CA ARG A 633 1.16 32.45 -9.15
C ARG A 633 1.17 31.21 -10.02
N LEU A 634 0.16 30.36 -9.83
CA LEU A 634 -0.09 29.18 -10.65
C LEU A 634 -1.43 29.33 -11.36
N THR A 635 -1.46 29.05 -12.65
CA THR A 635 -2.70 28.94 -13.43
C THR A 635 -2.98 27.47 -13.68
N LEU A 636 -4.15 27.00 -13.21
CA LEU A 636 -4.57 25.62 -13.29
C LEU A 636 -5.81 25.49 -14.18
N SER A 637 -5.87 24.43 -14.98
CA SER A 637 -7.07 24.05 -15.75
C SER A 637 -7.16 22.54 -15.87
N TRP A 638 -8.38 22.00 -15.95
CA TRP A 638 -8.54 20.60 -16.32
C TRP A 638 -8.10 20.40 -17.77
N VAL A 639 -7.35 19.33 -18.03
CA VAL A 639 -6.94 18.99 -19.39
C VAL A 639 -8.15 18.43 -20.13
N ASP A 640 -8.42 18.98 -21.32
CA ASP A 640 -9.43 18.41 -22.21
C ASP A 640 -8.92 17.08 -22.77
N GLU A 641 -9.72 16.04 -22.68
CA GLU A 641 -9.46 14.77 -23.35
C GLU A 641 -10.06 14.88 -24.74
N GLY A 642 -9.32 15.57 -25.62
CA GLY A 642 -9.71 15.84 -27.00
C GLY A 642 -9.99 14.61 -27.83
#